data_AF-A0A662RI85-F1
#
_entry.id   AF-A0A662RI85-F1
#
_cell.length_a   1.000
_cell.length_b   1.000
_cell.length_c   1.000
_cell.angle_alpha   90.00
_cell.angle_beta   90.00
_cell.angle_gamma   90.00
#
_symmetry.space_group_name_H-M   'P 1'
#
loop_
_entity.id
_entity.type
_entity.pdbx_description
1 polymer ?
#
loop_
_entity_poly.entity_id
_entity_poly.type
_entity_poly.pdbx_seq_one_letter_code
_entity_poly.pdbx_strand_id
1 'polypeptide(L)'
;MDDFDTDKWTADKQSSYGVNRSVNGVVANETVLYPTRRDNETYVRYSFNLSGKESALLTITGTRRDTEHNLTIWASQDNISYTRIIEFENTARTTKQVDISNFIKNNLTWIEFRFFRNSSGDNTPRILDFSINTTTHEWRPLNVTNGGKIEIPTRTIDRDHFYYFAPHYPSPLGPSKARVAYIGNKYPAIDINSQRAVFGRFIKNDADLVLNYGTPLSLGSGFVLEIEDMGEDDHAVVALKKDGKFLDRGIFEAGKTYSFKTDVAGVKDTEIFKADVESVFRSKFNNKIELKHVYLLDTEATVIKNGESFGDLEVNLVDFDTDGDTDITIRLKKDKTFTLHRNSTISLFGGLSIKVADSDDLRFVVIKEFTKSGTYQQTGPYGKYEETYSINSFDAPGLFTYDMDKNDTLESLSISSNKQIINDIRYSSINKNNRISYLGKTYHAISSSGKMVLNEILKEEEKKTVLKYGSPLHIDGFTIECVDIDERTALLQLKKGNTVLEKSSVENGGSFVYKKSIEGKDIEIFNATVKSVFRSDFAALVELENLRLLTDNALVIKDGDTIGEDYEAHITDINGDGAADIRVALKSGKSFSVNKDSTTKILGGYMSLKAYDKTFLPVRSITVNITPAPAIIASPTATPDATPVMNITPTDNLKPAGNIIQPPHVDETPGTVSLTPDKSGSEGTGKATQRRHILSLISISFVSILSYGWFRFRK
;
A
#
# COMPACT_ATOMS: atom_id res chain seq x y z
N MET A 1 -9.86 -4.96 -62.40
CA MET A 1 -8.63 -5.14 -63.17
C MET A 1 -7.51 -4.70 -62.24
N ASP A 2 -7.14 -5.63 -61.37
CA ASP A 2 -5.79 -5.80 -60.86
C ASP A 2 -5.68 -7.29 -60.58
N ASP A 3 -4.73 -7.87 -61.29
CA ASP A 3 -4.54 -9.27 -61.58
C ASP A 3 -3.94 -9.95 -60.35
N PHE A 4 -4.77 -10.65 -59.57
CA PHE A 4 -4.24 -11.58 -58.57
C PHE A 4 -3.80 -12.83 -59.31
N ASP A 5 -2.60 -12.71 -59.86
CA ASP A 5 -1.77 -13.73 -60.47
C ASP A 5 -1.70 -14.98 -59.57
N THR A 6 -2.62 -15.92 -59.82
CA THR A 6 -2.70 -17.23 -59.15
C THR A 6 -1.59 -18.20 -59.58
N ASP A 7 -0.70 -17.78 -60.49
CA ASP A 7 0.27 -18.67 -61.13
C ASP A 7 1.64 -18.69 -60.44
N LYS A 8 1.79 -18.03 -59.28
CA LYS A 8 2.98 -18.19 -58.41
C LYS A 8 2.92 -19.34 -57.41
N TRP A 9 1.93 -20.23 -57.51
CA TRP A 9 1.88 -21.47 -56.70
C TRP A 9 2.50 -22.67 -57.43
N THR A 10 3.53 -22.43 -58.23
CA THR A 10 4.28 -23.49 -58.90
C THR A 10 5.57 -23.85 -58.14
N ALA A 11 5.68 -25.16 -57.91
CA ALA A 11 6.86 -25.93 -57.52
C ALA A 11 7.28 -25.94 -56.04
N ASP A 12 6.89 -27.05 -55.40
CA ASP A 12 7.62 -27.78 -54.36
C ASP A 12 7.84 -27.15 -52.97
N LYS A 13 7.01 -27.58 -52.02
CA LYS A 13 7.27 -28.84 -51.28
C LYS A 13 5.96 -29.38 -50.70
N GLN A 14 5.52 -30.51 -51.25
CA GLN A 14 4.58 -31.52 -50.72
C GLN A 14 3.44 -31.06 -49.79
N SER A 15 2.19 -31.32 -50.19
CA SER A 15 1.07 -31.44 -49.25
C SER A 15 1.37 -32.56 -48.25
N SER A 16 1.98 -32.23 -47.11
CA SER A 16 2.32 -33.19 -46.07
C SER A 16 1.13 -33.42 -45.16
N TYR A 17 0.89 -34.68 -44.80
CA TYR A 17 0.02 -35.03 -43.69
C TYR A 17 0.52 -34.30 -42.43
N GLY A 18 -0.32 -33.42 -41.88
CA GLY A 18 0.06 -32.56 -40.76
C GLY A 18 1.07 -31.48 -41.16
N VAL A 19 0.61 -30.24 -41.30
CA VAL A 19 1.51 -29.08 -41.39
C VAL A 19 1.68 -28.49 -40.01
N ASN A 20 2.87 -28.63 -39.42
CA ASN A 20 3.21 -27.99 -38.15
C ASN A 20 3.79 -26.59 -38.40
N ARG A 21 3.25 -25.60 -37.71
CA ARG A 21 3.73 -24.22 -37.72
C ARG A 21 4.07 -23.79 -36.31
N SER A 22 5.18 -23.08 -36.15
CA SER A 22 5.56 -22.47 -34.88
C SER A 22 5.40 -20.97 -35.01
N VAL A 23 4.70 -20.37 -34.05
CA VAL A 23 4.45 -18.94 -34.03
C VAL A 23 4.85 -18.38 -32.66
N ASN A 24 5.68 -17.34 -32.68
CA ASN A 24 6.10 -16.63 -31.49
C ASN A 24 5.25 -15.36 -31.32
N GLY A 25 4.62 -15.18 -30.16
CA GLY A 25 3.92 -13.94 -29.80
C GLY A 25 2.41 -13.92 -30.09
N VAL A 26 1.83 -12.71 -30.07
CA VAL A 26 0.39 -12.46 -30.30
C VAL A 26 0.12 -12.43 -31.80
N VAL A 27 -0.93 -13.13 -32.23
CA VAL A 27 -1.24 -13.35 -33.64
C VAL A 27 -2.53 -12.63 -34.01
N ALA A 28 -2.48 -11.78 -35.03
CA ALA A 28 -3.64 -11.09 -35.57
C ALA A 28 -3.76 -11.34 -37.07
N ASN A 29 -4.96 -11.73 -37.51
CA ASN A 29 -5.33 -11.92 -38.92
C ASN A 29 -4.41 -12.89 -39.68
N GLU A 30 -4.01 -13.99 -39.03
CA GLU A 30 -3.22 -15.03 -39.69
C GLU A 30 -4.09 -15.95 -40.52
N THR A 31 -3.53 -16.32 -41.66
CA THR A 31 -4.19 -17.12 -42.69
C THR A 31 -3.82 -18.59 -42.55
N VAL A 32 -4.81 -19.46 -42.39
CA VAL A 32 -4.59 -20.91 -42.48
C VAL A 32 -4.57 -21.34 -43.95
N LEU A 33 -3.44 -21.91 -44.39
CA LEU A 33 -3.35 -22.56 -45.70
C LEU A 33 -3.99 -23.95 -45.63
N TYR A 34 -4.89 -24.26 -46.56
CA TYR A 34 -5.55 -25.56 -46.60
C TYR A 34 -4.65 -26.60 -47.30
N PRO A 35 -4.56 -27.82 -46.76
CA PRO A 35 -3.91 -28.95 -47.43
C PRO A 35 -4.74 -29.39 -48.65
N THR A 36 -4.10 -29.63 -49.78
CA THR A 36 -4.76 -29.96 -51.06
C THR A 36 -4.99 -31.46 -51.29
N ARG A 37 -4.46 -32.33 -50.41
CA ARG A 37 -4.52 -33.80 -50.56
C ARG A 37 -5.85 -34.39 -50.08
N ARG A 38 -6.32 -35.43 -50.77
CA ARG A 38 -7.63 -36.07 -50.58
C ARG A 38 -7.52 -37.24 -49.58
N ASP A 39 -7.29 -36.94 -48.30
CA ASP A 39 -7.16 -37.94 -47.24
C ASP A 39 -8.17 -37.67 -46.10
N ASN A 40 -8.61 -38.72 -45.39
CA ASN A 40 -9.77 -38.69 -44.47
C ASN A 40 -9.60 -37.81 -43.21
N GLU A 41 -8.39 -37.35 -42.88
CA GLU A 41 -8.15 -36.42 -41.76
C GLU A 41 -6.92 -35.56 -42.07
N THR A 42 -7.12 -34.46 -42.79
CA THR A 42 -6.04 -33.47 -42.99
C THR A 42 -6.11 -32.41 -41.90
N TYR A 43 -4.96 -32.00 -41.37
CA TYR A 43 -4.88 -30.96 -40.36
C TYR A 43 -3.71 -29.99 -40.54
N VAL A 44 -3.90 -28.77 -40.05
CA VAL A 44 -2.83 -27.79 -39.83
C VAL A 44 -2.74 -27.51 -38.34
N ARG A 45 -1.53 -27.64 -37.79
CA ARG A 45 -1.27 -27.47 -36.37
C ARG A 45 -0.37 -26.26 -36.15
N TYR A 46 -0.75 -25.42 -35.21
CA TYR A 46 0.04 -24.30 -34.75
C TYR A 46 0.48 -24.55 -33.30
N SER A 47 1.75 -24.32 -33.03
CA SER A 47 2.27 -24.15 -31.67
C SER A 47 2.46 -22.67 -31.41
N PHE A 48 1.92 -22.19 -30.30
CA PHE A 48 2.03 -20.80 -29.89
C PHE A 48 2.86 -20.71 -28.61
N ASN A 49 3.91 -19.90 -28.64
CA ASN A 49 4.58 -19.46 -27.42
C ASN A 49 3.86 -18.23 -26.86
N LEU A 50 3.07 -18.45 -25.82
CA LEU A 50 2.28 -17.46 -25.09
C LEU A 50 2.95 -17.09 -23.77
N SER A 51 4.28 -16.93 -23.76
CA SER A 51 5.01 -16.53 -22.56
C SER A 51 4.48 -15.23 -21.96
N GLY A 52 4.19 -15.25 -20.66
CA GLY A 52 3.69 -14.10 -19.92
C GLY A 52 2.27 -13.67 -20.27
N LYS A 53 1.37 -14.61 -20.63
CA LYS A 53 -0.07 -14.34 -20.86
C LYS A 53 -0.93 -15.09 -19.83
N GLU A 54 -1.99 -14.44 -19.30
CA GLU A 54 -2.91 -15.06 -18.33
C GLU A 54 -4.15 -15.67 -18.98
N SER A 55 -4.66 -15.03 -20.03
CA SER A 55 -5.76 -15.57 -20.81
C SER A 55 -5.52 -15.42 -22.31
N ALA A 56 -6.11 -16.34 -23.06
CA ALA A 56 -6.05 -16.34 -24.51
C ALA A 56 -7.45 -16.64 -25.09
N LEU A 57 -7.93 -15.73 -25.92
CA LEU A 57 -9.18 -15.87 -26.66
C LEU A 57 -8.85 -16.12 -28.13
N LEU A 58 -9.18 -17.30 -28.61
CA LEU A 58 -9.07 -17.66 -30.02
C LEU A 58 -10.31 -17.15 -30.76
N THR A 59 -10.11 -16.29 -31.76
CA THR A 59 -11.15 -15.80 -32.66
C THR A 59 -10.91 -16.34 -34.05
N ILE A 60 -11.93 -16.96 -34.65
CA ILE A 60 -11.86 -17.56 -35.97
C ILE A 60 -13.02 -17.04 -36.82
N THR A 61 -12.71 -16.55 -38.01
CA THR A 61 -13.72 -16.05 -38.95
C THR A 61 -13.70 -16.88 -40.23
N GLY A 62 -14.74 -17.71 -40.44
CA GLY A 62 -14.93 -18.49 -41.66
C GLY A 62 -15.51 -17.66 -42.80
N THR A 63 -15.08 -17.87 -44.05
CA THR A 63 -15.66 -17.24 -45.25
C THR A 63 -16.56 -18.19 -46.03
N ARG A 64 -17.67 -17.67 -46.58
CA ARG A 64 -18.73 -18.43 -47.26
C ARG A 64 -18.49 -18.52 -48.77
N ARG A 65 -17.81 -19.56 -49.24
CA ARG A 65 -18.08 -20.12 -50.57
C ARG A 65 -17.59 -21.57 -50.66
N ASP A 66 -18.55 -22.44 -50.95
CA ASP A 66 -18.46 -23.84 -51.42
C ASP A 66 -18.45 -24.97 -50.35
N THR A 67 -19.47 -24.91 -49.49
CA THR A 67 -20.42 -25.96 -49.00
C THR A 67 -20.08 -27.44 -48.70
N GLU A 68 -18.83 -27.93 -48.63
CA GLU A 68 -18.62 -29.38 -48.35
C GLU A 68 -17.59 -29.78 -47.28
N HIS A 69 -17.20 -28.86 -46.38
CA HIS A 69 -16.14 -29.15 -45.41
C HIS A 69 -16.58 -28.92 -43.96
N ASN A 70 -16.80 -29.99 -43.21
CA ASN A 70 -16.96 -29.93 -41.75
C ASN A 70 -15.59 -29.56 -41.15
N LEU A 71 -15.43 -28.30 -40.74
CA LEU A 71 -14.23 -27.81 -40.06
C LEU A 71 -14.42 -27.93 -38.55
N THR A 72 -13.48 -28.59 -37.90
CA THR A 72 -13.38 -28.61 -36.44
C THR A 72 -12.03 -28.06 -36.01
N ILE A 73 -12.03 -27.27 -34.94
CA ILE A 73 -10.81 -26.76 -34.31
C ILE A 73 -10.65 -27.44 -32.95
N TRP A 74 -9.42 -27.84 -32.67
CA TRP A 74 -9.04 -28.58 -31.47
C TRP A 74 -7.88 -27.89 -30.76
N ALA A 75 -7.82 -28.00 -29.44
CA ALA A 75 -6.72 -27.49 -28.62
C ALA A 75 -6.10 -28.60 -27.76
N SER A 76 -4.82 -28.44 -27.44
CA SER A 76 -4.06 -29.38 -26.61
C SER A 76 -3.04 -28.64 -25.74
N GLN A 77 -2.78 -29.15 -24.53
CA GLN A 77 -1.73 -28.72 -23.60
C GLN A 77 -0.40 -29.47 -23.77
N ASP A 78 -0.39 -30.58 -24.51
CA ASP A 78 0.73 -31.52 -24.53
C ASP A 78 1.08 -32.02 -25.93
N ASN A 79 0.36 -31.57 -26.96
CA ASN A 79 0.48 -32.01 -28.34
C ASN A 79 0.17 -33.51 -28.55
N ILE A 80 -0.44 -34.16 -27.57
CA ILE A 80 -0.78 -35.60 -27.58
C ILE A 80 -2.31 -35.74 -27.58
N SER A 81 -2.98 -35.11 -26.63
CA SER A 81 -4.44 -35.21 -26.46
C SER A 81 -5.11 -33.91 -26.88
N TYR A 82 -6.00 -34.00 -27.86
CA TYR A 82 -6.72 -32.85 -28.42
C TYR A 82 -8.18 -32.86 -27.97
N THR A 83 -8.68 -31.70 -27.52
CA THR A 83 -10.09 -31.47 -27.22
C THR A 83 -10.70 -30.57 -28.27
N ARG A 84 -11.87 -30.93 -28.80
CA ARG A 84 -12.59 -30.14 -29.80
C ARG A 84 -13.17 -28.90 -29.13
N ILE A 85 -12.84 -27.72 -29.66
CA ILE A 85 -13.21 -26.42 -29.07
C ILE A 85 -14.17 -25.62 -29.95
N ILE A 86 -14.11 -25.79 -31.27
CA ILE A 86 -15.06 -25.15 -32.21
C ILE A 86 -15.45 -26.14 -33.30
N GLU A 87 -16.72 -26.12 -33.68
CA GLU A 87 -17.27 -26.82 -34.84
C GLU A 87 -18.01 -25.82 -35.72
N PHE A 88 -17.69 -25.75 -37.01
CA PHE A 88 -18.40 -24.91 -37.97
C PHE A 88 -19.41 -25.77 -38.74
N GLU A 89 -20.70 -25.49 -38.52
CA GLU A 89 -21.79 -26.05 -39.31
C GLU A 89 -22.02 -25.17 -40.55
N ASN A 90 -22.38 -25.79 -41.68
CA ASN A 90 -22.48 -25.21 -43.02
C ASN A 90 -23.36 -23.94 -43.09
N THR A 91 -22.79 -22.79 -42.76
CA THR A 91 -23.51 -21.52 -42.64
C THR A 91 -22.64 -20.34 -43.07
N ALA A 92 -23.27 -19.19 -43.25
CA ALA A 92 -22.66 -17.97 -43.77
C ALA A 92 -21.43 -17.49 -42.98
N ARG A 93 -20.77 -16.41 -43.43
CA ARG A 93 -19.58 -15.84 -42.76
C ARG A 93 -19.86 -15.72 -41.25
N THR A 94 -19.22 -16.57 -40.46
CA THR A 94 -19.47 -16.71 -39.02
C THR A 94 -18.15 -16.56 -38.29
N THR A 95 -18.16 -15.70 -37.28
CA THR A 95 -17.05 -15.55 -36.35
C THR A 95 -17.39 -16.34 -35.10
N LYS A 96 -16.48 -17.22 -34.67
CA LYS A 96 -16.58 -17.96 -33.41
C LYS A 96 -15.40 -17.60 -32.52
N GLN A 97 -15.67 -17.50 -31.23
CA GLN A 97 -14.68 -17.21 -30.20
C GLN A 97 -14.71 -18.30 -29.14
N VAL A 98 -13.53 -18.70 -28.68
CA VAL A 98 -13.40 -19.68 -27.60
C VAL A 98 -12.22 -19.33 -26.70
N ASP A 99 -12.44 -19.41 -25.39
CA ASP A 99 -11.38 -19.28 -24.41
C ASP A 99 -10.51 -20.55 -24.43
N ILE A 100 -9.22 -20.35 -24.69
CA ILE A 100 -8.23 -21.43 -24.74
C ILE A 100 -7.21 -21.34 -23.59
N SER A 101 -7.47 -20.53 -22.57
CA SER A 101 -6.54 -20.30 -21.45
C SER A 101 -6.20 -21.59 -20.71
N ASN A 102 -7.19 -22.48 -20.56
CA ASN A 102 -6.98 -23.80 -19.96
C ASN A 102 -6.13 -24.75 -20.81
N PHE A 103 -5.74 -24.40 -22.03
CA PHE A 103 -4.86 -25.21 -22.87
C PHE A 103 -3.40 -24.73 -22.86
N ILE A 104 -3.08 -23.68 -22.11
CA ILE A 104 -1.72 -23.16 -21.95
C ILE A 104 -0.98 -23.96 -20.88
N LYS A 105 0.16 -24.57 -21.25
CA LYS A 105 1.06 -25.28 -20.34
C LYS A 105 2.51 -24.98 -20.69
N ASN A 106 3.33 -24.59 -19.72
CA ASN A 106 4.73 -24.20 -19.93
C ASN A 106 4.90 -23.13 -21.03
N ASN A 107 4.05 -22.11 -21.04
CA ASN A 107 3.98 -21.06 -22.07
C ASN A 107 3.63 -21.54 -23.49
N LEU A 108 3.21 -22.79 -23.66
CA LEU A 108 2.87 -23.38 -24.95
C LEU A 108 1.40 -23.81 -25.00
N THR A 109 0.79 -23.66 -26.16
CA THR A 109 -0.50 -24.28 -26.50
C THR A 109 -0.46 -24.72 -27.95
N TRP A 110 -1.19 -25.79 -28.27
CA TRP A 110 -1.30 -26.31 -29.63
C TRP A 110 -2.74 -26.19 -30.11
N ILE A 111 -2.92 -25.63 -31.31
CA ILE A 111 -4.22 -25.51 -31.97
C ILE A 111 -4.17 -26.26 -33.29
N GLU A 112 -5.15 -27.13 -33.51
CA GLU A 112 -5.24 -27.97 -34.69
C GLU A 112 -6.56 -27.69 -35.44
N PHE A 113 -6.42 -27.32 -36.71
CA PHE A 113 -7.53 -27.13 -37.63
C PHE A 113 -7.68 -28.44 -38.42
N ARG A 114 -8.78 -29.17 -38.20
CA ARG A 114 -9.06 -30.45 -38.87
C ARG A 114 -10.12 -30.28 -39.95
N PHE A 115 -9.83 -30.82 -41.13
CA PHE A 115 -10.67 -30.68 -42.32
C PHE A 115 -11.19 -32.05 -42.76
N PHE A 116 -12.51 -32.16 -42.95
CA PHE A 116 -13.14 -33.32 -43.60
C PHE A 116 -13.55 -32.95 -45.04
N ARG A 117 -12.99 -33.62 -46.04
CA ARG A 117 -13.34 -33.43 -47.46
C ARG A 117 -14.23 -34.57 -47.92
N ASN A 118 -15.48 -34.30 -48.32
CA ASN A 118 -16.43 -35.35 -48.73
C ASN A 118 -16.79 -35.35 -50.24
N SER A 119 -16.15 -34.53 -51.08
CA SER A 119 -16.44 -34.52 -52.52
C SER A 119 -15.23 -34.21 -53.42
N SER A 120 -15.44 -34.48 -54.72
CA SER A 120 -14.44 -34.53 -55.79
C SER A 120 -14.18 -33.21 -56.52
N GLY A 121 -14.70 -32.07 -56.06
CA GLY A 121 -14.59 -30.79 -56.76
C GLY A 121 -13.21 -30.10 -56.66
N ASP A 122 -12.69 -29.64 -57.81
CA ASP A 122 -11.55 -28.72 -57.92
C ASP A 122 -11.96 -27.33 -57.41
N ASN A 123 -11.75 -27.07 -56.12
CA ASN A 123 -11.83 -25.73 -55.55
C ASN A 123 -10.53 -25.42 -54.79
N THR A 124 -9.92 -24.32 -55.22
CA THR A 124 -8.73 -23.64 -54.68
C THR A 124 -8.90 -23.33 -53.18
N PRO A 125 -7.84 -23.41 -52.35
CA PRO A 125 -7.94 -23.22 -50.90
C PRO A 125 -8.44 -21.80 -50.54
N ARG A 126 -9.50 -21.70 -49.73
CA ARG A 126 -10.01 -20.41 -49.23
C ARG A 126 -9.56 -20.18 -47.79
N ILE A 127 -8.54 -19.35 -47.68
CA ILE A 127 -7.92 -18.78 -46.49
C ILE A 127 -8.92 -18.53 -45.35
N LEU A 128 -8.64 -19.13 -44.18
CA LEU A 128 -9.32 -18.85 -42.91
C LEU A 128 -8.48 -17.84 -42.12
N ASP A 129 -9.12 -16.78 -41.65
CA ASP A 129 -8.48 -15.83 -40.75
C ASP A 129 -8.70 -16.26 -39.30
N PHE A 130 -7.61 -16.37 -38.55
CA PHE A 130 -7.66 -16.51 -37.11
C PHE A 130 -6.81 -15.45 -36.42
N SER A 131 -7.22 -15.09 -35.21
CA SER A 131 -6.45 -14.26 -34.31
C SER A 131 -6.51 -14.84 -32.91
N ILE A 132 -5.41 -14.69 -32.18
CA ILE A 132 -5.36 -14.98 -30.76
C ILE A 132 -5.13 -13.65 -30.06
N ASN A 133 -6.17 -13.21 -29.36
CA ASN A 133 -6.07 -12.07 -28.48
C ASN A 133 -5.65 -12.60 -27.12
N THR A 134 -4.52 -12.10 -26.62
CA THR A 134 -4.00 -12.50 -25.31
C THR A 134 -4.03 -11.31 -24.38
N THR A 135 -4.35 -11.55 -23.11
CA THR A 135 -4.06 -10.60 -22.06
C THR A 135 -2.64 -10.87 -21.56
N THR A 136 -1.82 -9.83 -21.55
CA THR A 136 -0.46 -9.91 -21.05
C THR A 136 -0.46 -9.85 -19.53
N HIS A 137 0.53 -10.49 -18.93
CA HIS A 137 0.95 -10.23 -17.57
C HIS A 137 1.52 -8.79 -17.53
N GLU A 138 0.62 -7.82 -17.47
CA GLU A 138 0.99 -6.48 -17.04
C GLU A 138 0.60 -6.36 -15.57
N TRP A 139 1.62 -6.44 -14.72
CA TRP A 139 1.59 -5.94 -13.37
C TRP A 139 1.30 -4.44 -13.42
N ARG A 140 0.02 -4.10 -13.52
CA ARG A 140 -0.45 -2.75 -13.26
C ARG A 140 -0.90 -2.71 -11.80
N PRO A 141 -0.39 -1.80 -10.95
CA PRO A 141 -1.28 -1.26 -9.92
C PRO A 141 -2.58 -0.84 -10.61
N LEU A 142 -3.73 -0.92 -9.93
CA LEU A 142 -5.02 -0.55 -10.49
C LEU A 142 -5.00 0.92 -10.96
N ASN A 143 -4.52 1.15 -12.18
CA ASN A 143 -4.49 2.44 -12.83
C ASN A 143 -5.85 2.61 -13.48
N VAL A 144 -6.77 3.25 -12.74
CA VAL A 144 -7.96 3.82 -13.34
C VAL A 144 -7.52 5.04 -14.15
N THR A 145 -7.19 4.83 -15.42
CA THR A 145 -7.01 5.92 -16.38
C THR A 145 -8.36 6.54 -16.74
N ASN A 146 -8.44 7.86 -16.56
CA ASN A 146 -9.35 8.86 -17.15
C ASN A 146 -10.66 8.37 -17.82
N GLY A 147 -11.77 8.84 -17.26
CA GLY A 147 -12.84 9.44 -18.08
C GLY A 147 -13.79 8.50 -18.83
N GLY A 148 -13.97 7.26 -18.39
CA GLY A 148 -15.03 6.39 -18.90
C GLY A 148 -15.93 5.93 -17.76
N LYS A 149 -17.21 6.31 -17.77
CA LYS A 149 -18.25 5.66 -16.96
C LYS A 149 -18.24 4.17 -17.25
N ILE A 150 -17.66 3.39 -16.35
CA ILE A 150 -17.83 1.94 -16.32
C ILE A 150 -18.93 1.69 -15.28
N GLU A 151 -20.08 1.20 -15.72
CA GLU A 151 -21.01 0.52 -14.82
C GLU A 151 -20.27 -0.70 -14.27
N ILE A 152 -19.82 -0.64 -13.01
CA ILE A 152 -19.19 -1.77 -12.33
C ILE A 152 -20.33 -2.66 -11.82
N PRO A 153 -20.52 -3.89 -12.35
CA PRO A 153 -21.37 -4.85 -11.68
C PRO A 153 -20.64 -5.29 -10.40
N THR A 154 -21.39 -5.28 -9.29
CA THR A 154 -21.05 -5.77 -7.95
C THR A 154 -20.20 -4.87 -7.04
N ARG A 155 -20.88 -4.28 -6.04
CA ARG A 155 -20.30 -3.65 -4.83
C ARG A 155 -19.84 -4.68 -3.79
N THR A 156 -19.66 -5.93 -4.20
CA THR A 156 -19.41 -7.07 -3.32
C THR A 156 -18.17 -7.79 -3.79
N ILE A 157 -17.25 -8.05 -2.88
CA ILE A 157 -16.06 -8.87 -3.12
C ILE A 157 -16.30 -10.24 -2.51
N ASP A 158 -16.08 -11.30 -3.29
CA ASP A 158 -16.15 -12.67 -2.82
C ASP A 158 -14.75 -13.30 -2.69
N ARG A 159 -14.73 -14.59 -2.34
CA ARG A 159 -13.53 -15.40 -2.15
C ARG A 159 -12.59 -15.47 -3.35
N ASP A 160 -13.10 -15.46 -4.58
CA ASP A 160 -12.27 -15.59 -5.78
C ASP A 160 -11.63 -14.25 -6.18
N HIS A 161 -12.16 -13.16 -5.63
CA HIS A 161 -11.74 -11.79 -5.91
C HIS A 161 -10.95 -11.12 -4.77
N PHE A 162 -10.87 -11.71 -3.58
CA PHE A 162 -10.07 -11.21 -2.46
C PHE A 162 -9.15 -12.27 -1.85
N TYR A 163 -7.86 -11.97 -1.82
CA TYR A 163 -6.90 -12.69 -1.00
C TYR A 163 -5.73 -11.81 -0.56
N TYR A 164 -5.24 -12.08 0.64
CA TYR A 164 -3.93 -11.69 1.10
C TYR A 164 -2.93 -12.79 0.75
N PHE A 165 -1.79 -12.42 0.19
CA PHE A 165 -0.71 -13.32 -0.18
C PHE A 165 0.59 -12.91 0.50
N ALA A 166 1.14 -13.84 1.28
CA ALA A 166 2.44 -13.73 1.90
C ALA A 166 3.36 -14.79 1.28
N PRO A 167 4.20 -14.40 0.30
CA PRO A 167 5.14 -15.31 -0.33
C PRO A 167 6.15 -15.82 0.70
N HIS A 168 6.43 -17.10 0.61
CA HIS A 168 7.52 -17.75 1.31
C HIS A 168 8.77 -17.76 0.41
N TYR A 169 9.93 -17.59 1.03
CA TYR A 169 11.23 -17.64 0.37
C TYR A 169 12.10 -18.63 1.13
N PRO A 170 12.02 -19.94 0.80
CA PRO A 170 12.78 -20.97 1.48
C PRO A 170 14.28 -20.78 1.26
N SER A 171 15.09 -21.30 2.18
CA SER A 171 16.54 -21.35 2.01
C SER A 171 17.13 -22.62 2.60
N PRO A 172 18.03 -23.32 1.89
CA PRO A 172 18.72 -24.49 2.42
C PRO A 172 19.70 -24.12 3.54
N LEU A 173 20.04 -22.83 3.68
CA LEU A 173 20.87 -22.31 4.78
C LEU A 173 20.07 -22.10 6.08
N GLY A 174 18.81 -22.55 6.11
CA GLY A 174 17.94 -22.54 7.27
C GLY A 174 17.27 -21.19 7.53
N PRO A 175 16.68 -21.02 8.74
CA PRO A 175 15.94 -19.80 9.12
C PRO A 175 16.78 -18.53 9.00
N SER A 176 18.11 -18.66 9.10
CA SER A 176 19.04 -17.55 8.92
C SER A 176 18.96 -16.86 7.58
N LYS A 177 18.46 -17.55 6.55
CA LYS A 177 18.28 -17.00 5.20
C LYS A 177 16.86 -17.18 4.64
N ALA A 178 16.04 -18.09 5.18
CA ALA A 178 14.65 -18.27 4.79
C ALA A 178 13.76 -17.12 5.31
N ARG A 179 12.80 -16.63 4.52
CA ARG A 179 11.98 -15.46 4.87
C ARG A 179 10.51 -15.65 4.50
N VAL A 180 9.62 -14.99 5.24
CA VAL A 180 8.21 -14.82 4.88
C VAL A 180 7.78 -13.37 5.14
N ALA A 181 6.94 -12.86 4.25
CA ALA A 181 6.45 -11.49 4.23
C ALA A 181 5.03 -11.43 4.80
N TYR A 182 4.88 -11.22 6.12
CA TYR A 182 3.59 -11.34 6.82
C TYR A 182 3.14 -10.01 7.45
N ILE A 183 1.94 -9.54 7.09
CA ILE A 183 1.33 -8.27 7.51
C ILE A 183 2.33 -7.11 7.39
N GLY A 184 3.10 -7.13 6.30
CA GLY A 184 4.05 -6.08 5.95
C GLY A 184 5.38 -6.08 6.68
N ASN A 185 5.65 -7.13 7.45
CA ASN A 185 6.94 -7.33 8.09
C ASN A 185 7.62 -8.57 7.50
N LYS A 186 8.94 -8.52 7.41
CA LYS A 186 9.76 -9.69 7.11
C LYS A 186 10.01 -10.48 8.37
N TYR A 187 9.73 -11.77 8.32
CA TYR A 187 10.05 -12.72 9.38
C TYR A 187 10.97 -13.83 8.87
N PRO A 188 11.85 -14.38 9.72
CA PRO A 188 12.53 -15.65 9.46
C PRO A 188 11.52 -16.78 9.38
N ALA A 189 11.45 -17.45 8.25
CA ALA A 189 10.66 -18.66 8.11
C ALA A 189 11.39 -19.81 8.81
N ILE A 190 10.70 -20.50 9.74
CA ILE A 190 11.25 -21.65 10.46
C ILE A 190 10.77 -22.94 9.80
N ASP A 191 9.45 -23.09 9.63
CA ASP A 191 8.81 -24.24 8.99
C ASP A 191 7.48 -23.79 8.39
N ILE A 192 7.30 -23.91 7.09
CA ILE A 192 6.03 -23.60 6.42
C ILE A 192 5.65 -24.79 5.54
N ASN A 193 4.47 -25.36 5.83
CA ASN A 193 3.90 -26.50 5.11
C ASN A 193 2.38 -26.40 5.07
N SER A 194 1.71 -27.36 4.43
CA SER A 194 0.26 -27.36 4.22
C SER A 194 -0.60 -27.41 5.49
N GLN A 195 -0.01 -27.68 6.65
CA GLN A 195 -0.72 -27.77 7.93
C GLN A 195 -0.52 -26.54 8.81
N ARG A 196 0.70 -26.00 8.85
CA ARG A 196 1.04 -24.83 9.67
C ARG A 196 2.21 -24.03 9.07
N ALA A 197 2.22 -22.75 9.38
CA ALA A 197 3.34 -21.85 9.14
C ALA A 197 3.91 -21.37 10.49
N VAL A 198 5.21 -21.55 10.68
CA VAL A 198 5.97 -21.15 11.86
C VAL A 198 7.06 -20.19 11.42
N PHE A 199 7.04 -18.97 11.97
CA PHE A 199 8.05 -17.97 11.68
C PHE A 199 8.44 -17.21 12.95
N GLY A 200 9.74 -16.96 13.07
CA GLY A 200 10.35 -16.40 14.28
C GLY A 200 10.46 -14.88 14.24
N ARG A 201 11.33 -14.33 15.10
CA ARG A 201 11.68 -12.91 15.13
C ARG A 201 13.19 -12.76 15.28
N PHE A 202 13.81 -11.89 14.48
CA PHE A 202 15.22 -11.56 14.66
C PHE A 202 15.44 -10.73 15.93
N ILE A 203 16.41 -11.15 16.74
CA ILE A 203 17.05 -10.32 17.76
C ILE A 203 18.31 -9.68 17.17
N LYS A 204 19.09 -10.48 16.43
CA LYS A 204 20.22 -10.04 15.61
C LYS A 204 20.11 -10.66 14.23
N ASN A 205 20.45 -9.89 13.20
CA ASN A 205 20.46 -10.36 11.83
C ASN A 205 21.64 -9.69 11.12
N ASP A 206 22.71 -10.47 10.93
CA ASP A 206 23.94 -10.03 10.27
C ASP A 206 24.66 -8.91 11.04
N ALA A 207 24.89 -9.14 12.34
CA ALA A 207 25.54 -8.18 13.23
C ALA A 207 27.00 -8.56 13.52
N ASP A 208 27.84 -7.54 13.68
CA ASP A 208 29.20 -7.71 14.21
C ASP A 208 29.19 -7.42 15.71
N LEU A 209 29.76 -8.33 16.50
CA LEU A 209 29.78 -8.23 17.96
C LEU A 209 31.18 -8.44 18.51
N VAL A 210 31.46 -7.83 19.66
CA VAL A 210 32.68 -8.05 20.43
C VAL A 210 32.28 -8.49 21.84
N LEU A 211 32.73 -9.67 22.25
CA LEU A 211 32.56 -10.19 23.61
C LEU A 211 33.83 -9.91 24.38
N ASN A 212 33.74 -9.32 25.57
CA ASN A 212 34.88 -9.10 26.44
C ASN A 212 34.83 -10.08 27.62
N TYR A 213 35.97 -10.67 27.97
CA TYR A 213 36.05 -11.61 29.07
C TYR A 213 35.63 -10.95 30.39
N GLY A 214 34.85 -11.67 31.20
CA GLY A 214 34.30 -11.16 32.46
C GLY A 214 33.18 -10.13 32.32
N THR A 215 32.77 -9.75 31.10
CA THR A 215 31.64 -8.82 30.85
C THR A 215 30.58 -9.50 29.98
N PRO A 216 29.46 -9.96 30.56
CA PRO A 216 28.36 -10.52 29.80
C PRO A 216 27.79 -9.50 28.80
N LEU A 217 27.61 -9.92 27.55
CA LEU A 217 27.06 -9.10 26.48
C LEU A 217 25.55 -9.36 26.33
N SER A 218 24.72 -8.39 26.67
CA SER A 218 23.29 -8.47 26.38
C SER A 218 23.01 -8.28 24.90
N LEU A 219 22.26 -9.22 24.31
CA LEU A 219 21.86 -9.18 22.90
C LEU A 219 20.46 -8.61 22.69
N GLY A 220 19.69 -8.44 23.77
CA GLY A 220 18.28 -8.04 23.74
C GLY A 220 17.34 -9.22 23.98
N SER A 221 16.08 -8.91 24.33
CA SER A 221 15.05 -9.91 24.69
C SER A 221 15.56 -10.96 25.68
N GLY A 222 16.34 -10.58 26.69
CA GLY A 222 16.85 -11.50 27.71
C GLY A 222 18.00 -12.42 27.28
N PHE A 223 18.44 -12.37 26.02
CA PHE A 223 19.61 -13.13 25.57
C PHE A 223 20.91 -12.49 26.01
N VAL A 224 21.85 -13.33 26.44
CA VAL A 224 23.19 -12.93 26.91
C VAL A 224 24.23 -13.93 26.38
N LEU A 225 25.35 -13.41 25.87
CA LEU A 225 26.57 -14.18 25.66
C LEU A 225 27.59 -13.84 26.75
N GLU A 226 28.24 -14.85 27.30
CA GLU A 226 29.25 -14.68 28.34
C GLU A 226 30.43 -15.62 28.07
N ILE A 227 31.64 -15.08 28.07
CA ILE A 227 32.84 -15.90 27.99
C ILE A 227 33.09 -16.48 29.38
N GLU A 228 32.92 -17.79 29.53
CA GLU A 228 33.16 -18.48 30.80
C GLU A 228 34.66 -18.79 30.96
N ASP A 229 35.30 -19.22 29.88
CA ASP A 229 36.72 -19.57 29.89
C ASP A 229 37.42 -19.22 28.59
N MET A 230 38.67 -18.76 28.71
CA MET A 230 39.58 -18.59 27.60
C MET A 230 40.51 -19.82 27.63
N GLY A 231 40.22 -20.82 26.80
CA GLY A 231 40.91 -22.12 26.81
C GLY A 231 42.40 -22.05 26.41
N GLU A 232 42.93 -23.10 25.78
CA GLU A 232 44.23 -23.04 25.09
C GLU A 232 44.04 -22.63 23.61
N ASP A 233 45.11 -22.22 22.92
CA ASP A 233 45.10 -21.81 21.50
C ASP A 233 44.04 -20.76 21.11
N ASP A 234 43.34 -20.95 19.99
CA ASP A 234 42.34 -20.03 19.40
C ASP A 234 40.89 -20.36 19.82
N HIS A 235 40.68 -20.99 20.98
CA HIS A 235 39.37 -21.43 21.47
C HIS A 235 38.83 -20.62 22.66
N ALA A 236 37.52 -20.59 22.87
CA ALA A 236 36.92 -20.06 24.10
C ALA A 236 35.63 -20.79 24.43
N VAL A 237 35.35 -20.97 25.73
CA VAL A 237 34.06 -21.51 26.19
C VAL A 237 33.12 -20.34 26.42
N VAL A 238 32.04 -20.33 25.65
CA VAL A 238 31.03 -19.26 25.68
C VAL A 238 29.69 -19.84 26.06
N ALA A 239 29.04 -19.22 27.06
CA ALA A 239 27.68 -19.52 27.44
C ALA A 239 26.69 -18.65 26.68
N LEU A 240 25.68 -19.28 26.09
CA LEU A 240 24.48 -18.62 25.59
C LEU A 240 23.36 -18.79 26.62
N LYS A 241 22.83 -17.67 27.12
CA LYS A 241 21.78 -17.64 28.14
C LYS A 241 20.55 -16.89 27.64
N LYS A 242 19.38 -17.28 28.14
CA LYS A 242 18.10 -16.56 28.00
C LYS A 242 17.47 -16.42 29.38
N ASP A 243 17.20 -15.17 29.79
CA ASP A 243 16.58 -14.84 31.08
C ASP A 243 17.31 -15.51 32.27
N GLY A 244 18.66 -15.50 32.21
CA GLY A 244 19.54 -16.08 33.22
C GLY A 244 19.70 -17.61 33.17
N LYS A 245 18.93 -18.32 32.33
CA LYS A 245 19.04 -19.77 32.14
C LYS A 245 19.97 -20.11 30.99
N PHE A 246 20.77 -21.16 31.16
CA PHE A 246 21.63 -21.69 30.11
C PHE A 246 20.77 -22.29 28.98
N LEU A 247 21.02 -21.83 27.75
CA LEU A 247 20.56 -22.49 26.54
C LEU A 247 21.65 -23.42 26.01
N ASP A 248 22.90 -22.95 25.97
CA ASP A 248 24.05 -23.74 25.56
C ASP A 248 25.36 -23.28 26.22
N ARG A 249 26.36 -24.16 26.20
CA ARG A 249 27.77 -23.85 26.43
C ARG A 249 28.59 -24.42 25.28
N GLY A 250 29.08 -23.52 24.44
CA GLY A 250 29.78 -23.86 23.20
C GLY A 250 31.26 -23.54 23.24
N ILE A 251 32.04 -24.25 22.43
CA ILE A 251 33.42 -23.91 22.12
C ILE A 251 33.43 -23.04 20.86
N PHE A 252 33.89 -21.81 21.00
CA PHE A 252 34.09 -20.85 19.92
C PHE A 252 35.55 -20.94 19.49
N GLU A 253 35.80 -21.13 18.20
CA GLU A 253 37.15 -21.30 17.65
C GLU A 253 37.36 -20.33 16.50
N ALA A 254 38.47 -19.59 16.50
CA ALA A 254 38.77 -18.62 15.46
C ALA A 254 38.75 -19.27 14.06
N GLY A 255 38.19 -18.56 13.08
CA GLY A 255 38.01 -19.02 11.71
C GLY A 255 36.88 -20.04 11.51
N LYS A 256 36.12 -20.42 12.56
CA LYS A 256 34.99 -21.35 12.46
C LYS A 256 33.65 -20.66 12.73
N THR A 257 32.58 -21.26 12.21
CA THR A 257 31.22 -20.87 12.55
C THR A 257 30.73 -21.70 13.72
N TYR A 258 30.22 -21.04 14.75
CA TYR A 258 29.46 -21.68 15.81
C TYR A 258 27.97 -21.55 15.54
N SER A 259 27.21 -22.62 15.77
CA SER A 259 25.75 -22.65 15.62
C SER A 259 25.10 -23.37 16.80
N PHE A 260 24.00 -22.84 17.31
CA PHE A 260 23.17 -23.50 18.30
C PHE A 260 21.76 -23.71 17.76
N LYS A 261 21.25 -24.94 17.98
CA LYS A 261 19.93 -25.39 17.54
C LYS A 261 19.10 -25.82 18.73
N THR A 262 17.82 -25.51 18.71
CA THR A 262 16.86 -25.95 19.73
C THR A 262 15.46 -26.08 19.14
N ASP A 263 14.53 -26.65 19.89
CA ASP A 263 13.15 -26.80 19.47
C ASP A 263 12.41 -25.46 19.58
N VAL A 264 11.76 -25.02 18.50
CA VAL A 264 10.98 -23.77 18.47
C VAL A 264 9.57 -24.07 17.98
N ALA A 265 8.56 -23.78 18.82
CA ALA A 265 7.15 -24.02 18.50
C ALA A 265 6.84 -25.46 17.99
N GLY A 266 7.57 -26.46 18.50
CA GLY A 266 7.44 -27.86 18.09
C GLY A 266 8.07 -28.18 16.73
N VAL A 267 8.92 -27.31 16.19
CA VAL A 267 9.85 -27.60 15.09
C VAL A 267 11.20 -27.95 15.71
N LYS A 268 11.67 -29.16 15.47
CA LYS A 268 12.91 -29.67 16.07
C LYS A 268 14.16 -29.07 15.42
N ASP A 269 15.25 -29.03 16.17
CA ASP A 269 16.60 -28.69 15.67
C ASP A 269 16.65 -27.36 14.89
N THR A 270 15.88 -26.36 15.32
CA THR A 270 15.84 -25.04 14.69
C THR A 270 17.10 -24.25 15.05
N GLU A 271 17.87 -23.82 14.06
CA GLU A 271 19.04 -22.94 14.26
C GLU A 271 18.59 -21.55 14.72
N ILE A 272 18.75 -21.28 16.02
CA ILE A 272 18.38 -19.99 16.61
C ILE A 272 19.59 -19.07 16.80
N PHE A 273 20.81 -19.60 16.86
CA PHE A 273 22.02 -18.78 16.96
C PHE A 273 23.08 -19.28 15.98
N LYS A 274 23.73 -18.35 15.28
CA LYS A 274 24.86 -18.63 14.40
C LYS A 274 25.80 -17.44 14.39
N ALA A 275 27.10 -17.68 14.45
CA ALA A 275 28.11 -16.63 14.41
C ALA A 275 29.40 -17.17 13.78
N ASP A 276 30.02 -16.38 12.91
CA ASP A 276 31.38 -16.63 12.44
C ASP A 276 32.34 -16.06 13.48
N VAL A 277 33.19 -16.90 14.06
CA VAL A 277 34.18 -16.50 15.05
C VAL A 277 35.40 -15.98 14.30
N GLU A 278 35.50 -14.67 14.15
CA GLU A 278 36.58 -14.04 13.39
C GLU A 278 37.92 -14.16 14.13
N SER A 279 37.93 -13.83 15.42
CA SER A 279 39.13 -13.93 16.23
C SER A 279 38.83 -14.21 17.70
N VAL A 280 39.74 -14.93 18.34
CA VAL A 280 39.82 -15.08 19.79
C VAL A 280 41.11 -14.41 20.23
N PHE A 281 40.99 -13.23 20.85
CA PHE A 281 42.15 -12.43 21.25
C PHE A 281 42.45 -12.64 22.74
N ARG A 282 43.71 -12.92 23.05
CA ARG A 282 44.20 -13.06 24.41
C ARG A 282 45.38 -12.16 24.70
N SER A 283 45.32 -11.46 25.83
CA SER A 283 46.45 -10.71 26.37
C SER A 283 46.34 -10.62 27.89
N LYS A 284 47.39 -10.15 28.56
CA LYS A 284 47.42 -10.03 30.03
C LYS A 284 46.30 -9.14 30.60
N PHE A 285 45.79 -8.20 29.82
CA PHE A 285 44.83 -7.18 30.28
C PHE A 285 43.55 -7.12 29.46
N ASN A 286 43.53 -7.72 28.27
CA ASN A 286 42.40 -7.61 27.35
C ASN A 286 42.19 -8.95 26.63
N ASN A 287 41.11 -9.64 26.99
CA ASN A 287 40.70 -10.92 26.40
C ASN A 287 39.31 -10.70 25.79
N LYS A 288 39.17 -11.02 24.50
CA LYS A 288 37.92 -10.79 23.75
C LYS A 288 37.72 -11.79 22.63
N ILE A 289 36.49 -11.89 22.14
CA ILE A 289 36.12 -12.62 20.93
C ILE A 289 35.43 -11.65 19.98
N GLU A 290 35.85 -11.63 18.72
CA GLU A 290 35.17 -10.88 17.66
C GLU A 290 34.31 -11.84 16.84
N LEU A 291 33.03 -11.52 16.72
CA LEU A 291 32.06 -12.28 15.96
C LEU A 291 31.59 -11.48 14.75
N LYS A 292 31.45 -12.16 13.62
CA LYS A 292 30.89 -11.66 12.37
C LYS A 292 29.63 -12.40 11.98
N HIS A 293 28.78 -11.73 11.19
CA HIS A 293 27.54 -12.28 10.65
C HIS A 293 26.63 -12.93 11.72
N VAL A 294 26.59 -12.33 12.91
CA VAL A 294 25.84 -12.87 14.05
C VAL A 294 24.35 -12.85 13.73
N TYR A 295 23.76 -14.01 13.91
CA TYR A 295 22.36 -14.29 13.72
C TYR A 295 21.78 -14.82 15.02
N LEU A 296 20.69 -14.22 15.48
CA LEU A 296 19.96 -14.67 16.66
C LEU A 296 18.46 -14.51 16.46
N LEU A 297 17.73 -15.61 16.63
CA LEU A 297 16.28 -15.66 16.72
C LEU A 297 15.81 -15.67 18.17
N ASP A 298 14.64 -15.07 18.39
CA ASP A 298 13.91 -15.33 19.62
C ASP A 298 13.42 -16.78 19.65
N THR A 299 13.31 -17.34 20.86
CA THR A 299 12.75 -18.69 21.08
C THR A 299 11.22 -18.69 20.98
N GLU A 300 10.60 -17.52 21.04
CA GLU A 300 9.18 -17.34 20.74
C GLU A 300 8.95 -17.16 19.23
N ALA A 301 7.99 -17.90 18.68
CA ALA A 301 7.63 -17.85 17.27
C ALA A 301 6.13 -17.66 17.08
N THR A 302 5.76 -17.08 15.95
CA THR A 302 4.36 -17.02 15.50
C THR A 302 4.02 -18.31 14.79
N VAL A 303 2.87 -18.89 15.14
CA VAL A 303 2.33 -20.10 14.51
C VAL A 303 0.96 -19.78 13.94
N ILE A 304 0.76 -20.06 12.66
CA ILE A 304 -0.52 -19.95 11.97
C ILE A 304 -0.90 -21.33 11.46
N LYS A 305 -2.15 -21.75 11.67
CA LYS A 305 -2.63 -23.05 11.20
C LYS A 305 -3.47 -22.91 9.94
N ASN A 306 -3.41 -23.91 9.07
CA ASN A 306 -4.32 -24.00 7.94
C ASN A 306 -5.77 -24.08 8.45
N GLY A 307 -6.69 -23.33 7.83
CA GLY A 307 -8.09 -23.22 8.26
C GLY A 307 -8.34 -22.31 9.47
N GLU A 308 -7.30 -21.71 10.07
CA GLU A 308 -7.47 -20.72 11.13
C GLU A 308 -8.28 -19.51 10.62
N SER A 309 -9.20 -19.01 11.44
CA SER A 309 -10.18 -17.99 11.03
C SER A 309 -9.87 -16.61 11.63
N PHE A 310 -9.97 -15.58 10.80
CA PHE A 310 -9.98 -14.17 11.22
C PHE A 310 -11.30 -13.53 10.78
N GLY A 311 -12.32 -13.65 11.63
CA GLY A 311 -13.69 -13.23 11.27
C GLY A 311 -14.21 -14.03 10.07
N ASP A 312 -14.51 -13.33 8.98
CA ASP A 312 -14.97 -13.90 7.71
C ASP A 312 -13.84 -14.41 6.81
N LEU A 313 -12.59 -14.23 7.22
CA LEU A 313 -11.41 -14.73 6.51
C LEU A 313 -10.92 -16.06 7.09
N GLU A 314 -10.28 -16.87 6.25
CA GLU A 314 -9.63 -18.13 6.62
C GLU A 314 -8.22 -18.21 6.03
N VAL A 315 -7.30 -18.80 6.78
CA VAL A 315 -5.95 -19.13 6.33
C VAL A 315 -6.00 -20.35 5.43
N ASN A 316 -5.32 -20.27 4.30
CA ASN A 316 -5.10 -21.33 3.34
C ASN A 316 -3.60 -21.45 3.06
N LEU A 317 -2.98 -22.54 3.52
CA LEU A 317 -1.57 -22.83 3.31
C LEU A 317 -1.41 -23.73 2.09
N VAL A 318 -1.00 -23.13 0.98
CA VAL A 318 -0.91 -23.76 -0.35
C VAL A 318 0.25 -23.17 -1.13
N ASP A 319 0.79 -23.94 -2.07
CA ASP A 319 1.65 -23.40 -3.13
C ASP A 319 0.79 -22.53 -4.06
N PHE A 320 0.84 -21.22 -3.87
CA PHE A 320 -0.09 -20.30 -4.52
C PHE A 320 0.42 -19.78 -5.86
N ASP A 321 1.74 -19.56 -5.97
CA ASP A 321 2.39 -19.06 -7.17
C ASP A 321 3.11 -20.15 -7.98
N THR A 322 2.95 -21.42 -7.58
CA THR A 322 3.40 -22.63 -8.29
C THR A 322 4.92 -22.78 -8.38
N ASP A 323 5.65 -22.21 -7.42
CA ASP A 323 7.10 -22.33 -7.33
C ASP A 323 7.58 -23.61 -6.61
N GLY A 324 6.65 -24.37 -6.05
CA GLY A 324 6.88 -25.65 -5.40
C GLY A 324 7.02 -25.58 -3.87
N ASP A 325 6.90 -24.40 -3.26
CA ASP A 325 6.84 -24.26 -1.81
C ASP A 325 5.49 -23.76 -1.28
N THR A 326 5.29 -23.86 0.03
CA THR A 326 3.99 -23.53 0.64
C THR A 326 3.97 -22.08 1.10
N ASP A 327 2.97 -21.33 0.65
CA ASP A 327 2.74 -19.96 1.04
C ASP A 327 1.64 -19.79 2.08
N ILE A 328 1.59 -18.60 2.66
CA ILE A 328 0.47 -18.17 3.49
C ILE A 328 -0.49 -17.36 2.62
N THR A 329 -1.67 -17.92 2.33
CA THR A 329 -2.79 -17.15 1.77
C THR A 329 -3.89 -16.97 2.80
N ILE A 330 -4.56 -15.83 2.81
CA ILE A 330 -5.75 -15.59 3.63
C ILE A 330 -6.86 -15.10 2.72
N ARG A 331 -8.01 -15.78 2.71
CA ARG A 331 -9.12 -15.51 1.77
C ARG A 331 -10.44 -15.44 2.50
N LEU A 332 -11.47 -14.93 1.85
CA LEU A 332 -12.84 -15.04 2.36
C LEU A 332 -13.27 -16.51 2.46
N LYS A 333 -14.05 -16.81 3.49
CA LYS A 333 -14.79 -18.08 3.60
C LYS A 333 -15.76 -18.22 2.44
N LYS A 334 -16.04 -19.46 2.03
CA LYS A 334 -16.77 -19.79 0.79
C LYS A 334 -18.17 -19.14 0.70
N ASP A 335 -18.84 -18.90 1.82
CA ASP A 335 -20.19 -18.33 1.92
C ASP A 335 -20.19 -16.83 2.29
N LYS A 336 -19.02 -16.17 2.32
CA LYS A 336 -18.86 -14.79 2.77
C LYS A 336 -18.52 -13.85 1.63
N THR A 337 -18.99 -12.61 1.77
CA THR A 337 -18.69 -11.50 0.86
C THR A 337 -18.45 -10.24 1.66
N PHE A 338 -17.61 -9.35 1.12
CA PHE A 338 -17.46 -7.99 1.63
C PHE A 338 -18.27 -7.03 0.77
N THR A 339 -19.22 -6.32 1.38
CA THR A 339 -19.93 -5.25 0.67
C THR A 339 -19.23 -3.92 0.88
N LEU A 340 -18.75 -3.31 -0.20
CA LEU A 340 -18.06 -2.03 -0.21
C LEU A 340 -19.08 -0.89 -0.15
N HIS A 341 -19.57 -0.60 1.05
CA HIS A 341 -20.44 0.55 1.27
C HIS A 341 -19.65 1.85 1.20
N ARG A 342 -20.25 2.89 0.63
CA ARG A 342 -19.71 4.26 0.65
C ARG A 342 -19.41 4.66 2.09
N ASN A 343 -18.26 5.32 2.30
CA ASN A 343 -17.83 5.80 3.62
C ASN A 343 -17.85 4.69 4.69
N SER A 344 -17.35 3.52 4.35
CA SER A 344 -17.27 2.38 5.27
C SER A 344 -15.83 1.92 5.43
N THR A 345 -15.58 1.26 6.56
CA THR A 345 -14.31 0.57 6.82
C THR A 345 -14.63 -0.88 7.12
N ILE A 346 -13.98 -1.79 6.41
CA ILE A 346 -14.14 -3.24 6.58
C ILE A 346 -12.86 -3.75 7.23
N SER A 347 -12.96 -4.18 8.48
CA SER A 347 -11.83 -4.80 9.18
C SER A 347 -11.49 -6.14 8.55
N LEU A 348 -10.20 -6.39 8.35
CA LEU A 348 -9.66 -7.67 7.88
C LEU A 348 -9.00 -8.38 9.08
N PHE A 349 -7.68 -8.52 9.08
CA PHE A 349 -6.91 -9.18 10.13
C PHE A 349 -5.59 -8.42 10.37
N GLY A 350 -4.99 -8.57 11.55
CA GLY A 350 -3.65 -8.01 11.81
C GLY A 350 -3.57 -6.47 11.78
N GLY A 351 -4.70 -5.80 12.06
CA GLY A 351 -4.84 -4.34 11.94
C GLY A 351 -5.05 -3.85 10.51
N LEU A 352 -5.22 -4.75 9.54
CA LEU A 352 -5.52 -4.39 8.16
C LEU A 352 -7.01 -4.16 7.98
N SER A 353 -7.37 -3.16 7.19
CA SER A 353 -8.76 -2.80 6.89
C SER A 353 -8.87 -2.28 5.45
N ILE A 354 -10.03 -2.44 4.84
CA ILE A 354 -10.39 -1.77 3.58
C ILE A 354 -11.17 -0.52 3.95
N LYS A 355 -10.65 0.66 3.62
CA LYS A 355 -11.40 1.93 3.71
C LYS A 355 -12.02 2.22 2.35
N VAL A 356 -13.30 2.57 2.32
CA VAL A 356 -14.05 2.91 1.11
C VAL A 356 -14.39 4.41 1.14
N ALA A 357 -14.18 5.08 0.01
CA ALA A 357 -14.42 6.50 -0.16
C ALA A 357 -15.89 6.88 0.03
N ASP A 358 -16.12 8.11 0.45
CA ASP A 358 -17.42 8.76 0.44
C ASP A 358 -17.71 9.40 -0.95
N SER A 359 -17.83 8.55 -1.97
CA SER A 359 -17.91 8.97 -3.37
C SER A 359 -18.98 8.21 -4.16
N ASP A 360 -19.49 8.85 -5.23
CA ASP A 360 -20.34 8.20 -6.24
C ASP A 360 -19.57 7.13 -7.02
N ASP A 361 -18.30 7.39 -7.33
CA ASP A 361 -17.37 6.39 -7.86
C ASP A 361 -16.82 5.51 -6.75
N LEU A 362 -16.75 4.19 -7.00
CA LEU A 362 -16.16 3.24 -6.07
C LEU A 362 -14.64 3.42 -6.01
N ARG A 363 -14.14 3.90 -4.88
CA ARG A 363 -12.72 3.98 -4.55
C ARG A 363 -12.49 3.37 -3.18
N PHE A 364 -11.46 2.56 -3.05
CA PHE A 364 -11.09 1.96 -1.77
C PHE A 364 -9.58 1.79 -1.68
N VAL A 365 -9.09 1.66 -0.46
CA VAL A 365 -7.69 1.49 -0.15
C VAL A 365 -7.52 0.53 1.02
N VAL A 366 -6.44 -0.24 1.03
CA VAL A 366 -6.08 -1.06 2.19
C VAL A 366 -5.22 -0.22 3.12
N ILE A 367 -5.65 -0.12 4.38
CA ILE A 367 -4.94 0.58 5.44
C ILE A 367 -4.50 -0.40 6.50
N LYS A 368 -3.42 -0.05 7.21
CA LYS A 368 -3.03 -0.72 8.44
C LYS A 368 -3.12 0.27 9.60
N GLU A 369 -3.95 -0.08 10.58
CA GLU A 369 -4.05 0.66 11.83
C GLU A 369 -2.87 0.34 12.74
N PHE A 370 -2.29 1.39 13.32
CA PHE A 370 -1.25 1.24 14.33
C PHE A 370 -1.92 0.96 15.68
N THR A 371 -1.61 -0.18 16.28
CA THR A 371 -2.16 -0.59 17.59
C THR A 371 -1.16 -0.44 18.72
N LYS A 372 0.06 -0.01 18.41
CA LYS A 372 1.14 0.23 19.39
C LYS A 372 1.85 1.54 19.08
N SER A 373 2.35 2.18 20.12
CA SER A 373 3.30 3.27 19.96
C SER A 373 4.63 2.75 19.43
N GLY A 374 5.32 3.54 18.64
CA GLY A 374 6.63 3.20 18.09
C GLY A 374 6.98 3.98 16.83
N THR A 375 8.18 3.72 16.32
CA THR A 375 8.62 4.26 15.03
C THR A 375 8.31 3.26 13.91
N TYR A 376 7.70 3.76 12.85
CA TYR A 376 7.27 3.00 11.68
C TYR A 376 7.90 3.57 10.41
N GLN A 377 8.11 2.72 9.41
CA GLN A 377 8.58 3.11 8.10
C GLN A 377 7.46 2.96 7.07
N GLN A 378 7.22 4.04 6.33
CA GLN A 378 6.38 4.05 5.13
C GLN A 378 7.30 4.02 3.92
N THR A 379 6.94 3.25 2.89
CA THR A 379 7.80 3.04 1.72
C THR A 379 7.04 3.28 0.42
N GLY A 380 7.74 3.74 -0.61
CA GLY A 380 7.26 3.74 -2.00
C GLY A 380 7.65 2.44 -2.73
N PRO A 381 7.34 2.32 -4.02
CA PRO A 381 7.86 1.24 -4.85
C PRO A 381 9.38 1.39 -5.06
N TYR A 382 10.07 0.29 -5.38
CA TYR A 382 11.50 0.35 -5.71
C TYR A 382 11.75 1.17 -6.99
N GLY A 383 12.74 2.05 -6.96
CA GLY A 383 13.30 2.70 -8.13
C GLY A 383 14.54 1.97 -8.63
N LYS A 384 14.81 2.04 -9.93
CA LYS A 384 16.05 1.53 -10.55
C LYS A 384 16.96 2.70 -10.90
N TYR A 385 18.26 2.52 -10.74
CA TYR A 385 19.23 3.58 -10.98
C TYR A 385 19.40 4.01 -12.45
N GLU A 386 19.01 3.17 -13.39
CA GLU A 386 19.19 3.41 -14.83
C GLU A 386 17.91 3.90 -15.52
N GLU A 387 16.85 4.17 -14.75
CA GLU A 387 15.56 4.65 -15.23
C GLU A 387 15.19 5.93 -14.49
N THR A 388 14.37 6.79 -15.12
CA THR A 388 13.75 7.90 -14.37
C THR A 388 12.69 7.31 -13.45
N TYR A 389 12.85 7.53 -12.16
CA TYR A 389 11.88 7.14 -11.15
C TYR A 389 10.86 8.26 -10.96
N SER A 390 9.58 7.92 -10.98
CA SER A 390 8.50 8.87 -10.73
C SER A 390 7.39 8.20 -9.94
N ILE A 391 6.94 8.85 -8.87
CA ILE A 391 5.84 8.39 -8.03
C ILE A 391 4.95 9.58 -7.63
N ASN A 392 3.67 9.32 -7.40
CA ASN A 392 2.73 10.25 -6.81
C ASN A 392 1.96 9.60 -5.64
N SER A 393 0.93 10.29 -5.12
CA SER A 393 0.13 9.77 -4.01
C SER A 393 -0.59 8.45 -4.27
N PHE A 394 -0.88 8.06 -5.52
CA PHE A 394 -1.41 6.72 -5.83
C PHE A 394 -0.34 5.64 -5.69
N ASP A 395 0.87 5.91 -6.19
CA ASP A 395 1.97 4.94 -6.18
C ASP A 395 2.52 4.72 -4.76
N ALA A 396 2.50 5.77 -3.94
CA ALA A 396 3.04 5.76 -2.59
C ALA A 396 2.20 6.60 -1.60
N PRO A 397 0.95 6.20 -1.28
CA PRO A 397 0.06 6.91 -0.36
C PRO A 397 0.53 6.90 1.11
N GLY A 398 1.59 6.14 1.41
CA GLY A 398 2.31 6.25 2.69
C GLY A 398 3.37 7.34 2.71
N LEU A 399 3.90 7.74 1.55
CA LEU A 399 4.92 8.79 1.44
C LEU A 399 4.29 10.17 1.21
N PHE A 400 3.10 10.22 0.63
CA PHE A 400 2.38 11.44 0.27
C PHE A 400 0.95 11.42 0.78
N THR A 401 0.33 12.59 0.88
CA THR A 401 -1.10 12.70 1.19
C THR A 401 -1.95 12.24 0.01
N TYR A 402 -3.05 11.55 0.31
CA TYR A 402 -4.04 11.16 -0.67
C TYR A 402 -5.45 11.34 -0.11
N ASP A 403 -6.26 12.13 -0.79
CA ASP A 403 -7.68 12.32 -0.46
C ASP A 403 -8.53 11.40 -1.34
N MET A 404 -8.97 10.30 -0.75
CA MET A 404 -9.70 9.26 -1.48
C MET A 404 -11.15 9.66 -1.80
N ASP A 405 -11.68 10.72 -1.18
CA ASP A 405 -13.02 11.23 -1.49
C ASP A 405 -12.94 12.21 -2.66
N LYS A 406 -11.85 12.98 -2.78
CA LYS A 406 -11.64 13.97 -3.85
C LYS A 406 -10.87 13.45 -5.07
N ASN A 407 -10.17 12.33 -4.93
CA ASN A 407 -9.31 11.71 -5.96
C ASN A 407 -8.06 12.55 -6.26
N ASP A 408 -7.56 13.26 -5.25
CA ASP A 408 -6.53 14.27 -5.46
C ASP A 408 -5.14 13.70 -5.17
N THR A 409 -4.28 13.75 -6.20
CA THR A 409 -2.83 13.51 -6.09
C THR A 409 -2.09 14.82 -6.16
N LEU A 410 -1.92 15.46 -5.01
CA LEU A 410 -1.32 16.79 -4.92
C LEU A 410 0.19 16.77 -4.77
N GLU A 411 0.81 15.61 -4.57
CA GLU A 411 2.26 15.48 -4.39
C GLU A 411 2.84 14.45 -5.36
N SER A 412 4.06 14.72 -5.84
CA SER A 412 4.83 13.79 -6.63
C SER A 412 6.33 13.95 -6.40
N LEU A 413 7.08 12.89 -6.69
CA LEU A 413 8.53 12.85 -6.63
C LEU A 413 9.06 12.23 -7.91
N SER A 414 10.01 12.92 -8.55
CA SER A 414 10.80 12.40 -9.65
C SER A 414 12.29 12.40 -9.27
N ILE A 415 12.97 11.33 -9.63
CA ILE A 415 14.40 11.14 -9.39
C ILE A 415 15.05 10.67 -10.69
N SER A 416 16.12 11.36 -11.09
CA SER A 416 16.95 10.94 -12.21
C SER A 416 18.36 10.61 -11.72
N SER A 417 18.85 9.45 -12.13
CA SER A 417 20.14 8.93 -11.72
C SER A 417 20.94 8.40 -12.90
N ASN A 418 22.25 8.38 -12.73
CA ASN A 418 23.16 7.66 -13.61
C ASN A 418 23.95 6.70 -12.72
N LYS A 419 23.55 5.42 -12.72
CA LYS A 419 23.98 4.45 -11.72
C LYS A 419 23.67 4.97 -10.31
N GLN A 420 24.52 4.71 -9.34
CA GLN A 420 24.35 5.12 -7.94
C GLN A 420 24.54 6.62 -7.69
N ILE A 421 24.64 7.45 -8.73
CA ILE A 421 24.71 8.91 -8.59
C ILE A 421 23.35 9.48 -8.95
N ILE A 422 22.68 10.11 -7.99
CA ILE A 422 21.46 10.87 -8.27
C ILE A 422 21.85 12.28 -8.73
N ASN A 423 21.40 12.63 -9.93
CA ASN A 423 21.72 13.89 -10.59
C ASN A 423 20.58 14.90 -10.46
N ASP A 424 19.35 14.44 -10.22
CA ASP A 424 18.20 15.31 -10.09
C ASP A 424 17.16 14.69 -9.14
N ILE A 425 16.58 15.53 -8.31
CA ILE A 425 15.38 15.25 -7.51
C ILE A 425 14.45 16.42 -7.70
N ARG A 426 13.19 16.11 -8.06
CA ARG A 426 12.11 17.07 -8.13
C ARG A 426 10.92 16.57 -7.34
N TYR A 427 10.61 17.25 -6.25
CA TYR A 427 9.35 17.09 -5.53
C TYR A 427 8.41 18.20 -5.97
N SER A 428 7.17 17.84 -6.34
CA SER A 428 6.18 18.82 -6.80
C SER A 428 4.91 18.73 -5.95
N SER A 429 4.39 19.89 -5.57
CA SER A 429 3.13 20.07 -4.85
C SER A 429 2.18 20.88 -5.71
N ILE A 430 1.08 20.28 -6.14
CA ILE A 430 0.09 20.90 -7.04
C ILE A 430 -1.01 21.57 -6.21
N ASN A 431 -1.28 22.84 -6.51
CA ASN A 431 -2.34 23.63 -5.90
C ASN A 431 -3.64 23.49 -6.70
N LYS A 432 -4.60 22.75 -6.16
CA LYS A 432 -5.91 22.58 -6.77
C LYS A 432 -6.95 23.30 -5.93
N ASN A 433 -7.54 24.38 -6.47
CA ASN A 433 -8.59 25.15 -5.79
C ASN A 433 -8.18 25.66 -4.39
N ASN A 434 -6.98 26.24 -4.28
CA ASN A 434 -6.42 26.72 -3.01
C ASN A 434 -6.19 25.61 -1.97
N ARG A 435 -6.09 24.36 -2.42
CA ARG A 435 -5.72 23.20 -1.60
C ARG A 435 -4.44 22.60 -2.18
N ILE A 436 -3.41 22.52 -1.37
CA ILE A 436 -2.10 21.99 -1.74
C ILE A 436 -1.62 21.05 -0.65
N SER A 437 -0.91 20.01 -1.05
CA SER A 437 -0.19 19.18 -0.08
C SER A 437 1.31 19.39 -0.21
N TYR A 438 1.96 19.63 0.93
CA TYR A 438 3.38 19.92 1.01
C TYR A 438 4.02 19.13 2.15
N LEU A 439 4.99 18.29 1.82
CA LEU A 439 5.71 17.39 2.72
C LEU A 439 4.75 16.58 3.62
N GLY A 440 3.75 15.95 2.99
CA GLY A 440 2.86 15.01 3.66
C GLY A 440 1.81 15.64 4.59
N LYS A 441 1.57 16.95 4.45
CA LYS A 441 0.49 17.69 5.11
C LYS A 441 -0.31 18.48 4.08
N THR A 442 -1.59 18.71 4.35
CA THR A 442 -2.46 19.46 3.45
C THR A 442 -2.77 20.85 4.00
N TYR A 443 -2.72 21.83 3.12
CA TYR A 443 -2.81 23.25 3.44
C TYR A 443 -3.86 23.92 2.56
N HIS A 444 -4.47 24.95 3.13
CA HIS A 444 -5.07 26.01 2.34
C HIS A 444 -3.94 26.90 1.81
N ALA A 445 -3.87 27.06 0.50
CA ALA A 445 -2.81 27.79 -0.19
C ALA A 445 -3.35 29.08 -0.78
N ILE A 446 -2.62 30.17 -0.55
CA ILE A 446 -2.83 31.42 -1.28
C ILE A 446 -1.50 31.88 -1.86
N SER A 447 -1.46 32.08 -3.17
CA SER A 447 -0.30 32.60 -3.86
C SER A 447 -0.36 34.13 -4.02
N SER A 448 0.81 34.75 -4.06
CA SER A 448 1.00 36.14 -4.46
C SER A 448 2.47 36.40 -4.81
N SER A 449 2.74 36.88 -6.02
CA SER A 449 4.04 37.46 -6.41
C SER A 449 5.26 36.60 -6.04
N GLY A 450 5.31 35.35 -6.51
CA GLY A 450 6.42 34.43 -6.22
C GLY A 450 6.45 33.90 -4.78
N LYS A 451 5.36 34.05 -4.04
CA LYS A 451 5.19 33.48 -2.70
C LYS A 451 3.96 32.58 -2.63
N MET A 452 4.04 31.60 -1.75
CA MET A 452 2.94 30.73 -1.31
C MET A 452 2.75 30.86 0.20
N VAL A 453 1.54 31.21 0.63
CA VAL A 453 1.13 31.24 2.03
C VAL A 453 0.30 30.00 2.32
N LEU A 454 0.75 29.19 3.26
CA LEU A 454 0.18 27.88 3.59
C LEU A 454 -0.34 27.84 5.03
N ASN A 455 -1.65 27.69 5.20
CA ASN A 455 -2.27 27.40 6.50
C ASN A 455 -2.68 25.93 6.52
N GLU A 456 -2.14 25.15 7.46
CA GLU A 456 -2.47 23.72 7.60
C GLU A 456 -3.97 23.55 7.88
N ILE A 457 -4.61 22.64 7.14
CA ILE A 457 -6.03 22.31 7.31
C ILE A 457 -6.15 21.34 8.48
N LEU A 458 -6.69 21.81 9.61
CA LEU A 458 -6.88 21.02 10.82
C LEU A 458 -8.16 20.18 10.77
N LYS A 459 -9.21 20.70 10.12
CA LYS A 459 -10.44 19.98 9.84
C LYS A 459 -11.12 20.56 8.60
N GLU A 460 -11.66 19.70 7.76
CA GLU A 460 -12.48 20.06 6.60
C GLU A 460 -13.59 19.02 6.44
N GLU A 461 -14.84 19.44 6.55
CA GLU A 461 -16.04 18.61 6.47
C GLU A 461 -17.08 19.32 5.62
N GLU A 462 -17.27 18.86 4.39
CA GLU A 462 -18.30 19.42 3.48
C GLU A 462 -19.71 19.05 3.96
N LYS A 463 -19.84 17.90 4.61
CA LYS A 463 -21.10 17.37 5.11
C LYS A 463 -21.40 17.81 6.55
N LYS A 464 -22.47 17.22 7.09
CA LYS A 464 -23.03 17.53 8.40
C LYS A 464 -22.09 17.18 9.55
N THR A 465 -21.70 18.18 10.33
CA THR A 465 -21.12 18.05 11.68
C THR A 465 -22.19 18.45 12.71
N VAL A 466 -22.38 17.66 13.77
CA VAL A 466 -23.36 17.97 14.82
C VAL A 466 -22.64 18.50 16.05
N LEU A 467 -22.94 19.73 16.44
CA LEU A 467 -22.45 20.35 17.66
C LEU A 467 -23.57 20.35 18.71
N LYS A 468 -23.41 19.58 19.78
CA LYS A 468 -24.39 19.56 20.87
C LYS A 468 -24.14 20.71 21.83
N TYR A 469 -25.21 21.30 22.34
CA TYR A 469 -25.15 22.31 23.40
C TYR A 469 -24.38 21.78 24.61
N GLY A 470 -23.43 22.56 25.12
CA GLY A 470 -22.57 22.18 26.25
C GLY A 470 -21.54 21.10 25.95
N SER A 471 -21.40 20.64 24.69
CA SER A 471 -20.40 19.66 24.27
C SER A 471 -19.45 20.29 23.22
N PRO A 472 -18.40 20.99 23.66
CA PRO A 472 -17.45 21.65 22.76
C PRO A 472 -16.70 20.65 21.87
N LEU A 473 -16.40 21.07 20.65
CA LEU A 473 -15.48 20.41 19.73
C LEU A 473 -14.07 20.99 19.91
N HIS A 474 -13.13 20.16 20.37
CA HIS A 474 -11.73 20.55 20.57
C HIS A 474 -10.84 20.02 19.45
N ILE A 475 -10.07 20.89 18.81
CA ILE A 475 -9.15 20.55 17.71
C ILE A 475 -7.90 21.42 17.83
N ASP A 476 -6.75 20.81 18.08
CA ASP A 476 -5.43 21.49 18.11
C ASP A 476 -5.42 22.82 18.89
N GLY A 477 -5.96 22.81 20.12
CA GLY A 477 -6.06 23.99 20.98
C GLY A 477 -7.21 24.95 20.64
N PHE A 478 -7.89 24.76 19.52
CA PHE A 478 -9.16 25.43 19.24
C PHE A 478 -10.32 24.75 19.95
N THR A 479 -11.30 25.54 20.36
CA THR A 479 -12.57 25.07 20.92
C THR A 479 -13.72 25.72 20.17
N ILE A 480 -14.59 24.92 19.56
CA ILE A 480 -15.81 25.38 18.89
C ILE A 480 -16.98 24.90 19.74
N GLU A 481 -17.82 25.81 20.21
CA GLU A 481 -18.91 25.44 21.11
C GLU A 481 -20.19 26.24 20.87
N CYS A 482 -21.32 25.58 21.13
CA CYS A 482 -22.62 26.22 21.19
C CYS A 482 -22.86 26.63 22.65
N VAL A 483 -22.77 27.93 22.92
CA VAL A 483 -22.83 28.54 24.25
C VAL A 483 -24.27 28.82 24.68
N ASP A 484 -25.13 29.09 23.71
CA ASP A 484 -26.57 29.26 23.90
C ASP A 484 -27.30 28.88 22.60
N ILE A 485 -28.57 28.52 22.71
CA ILE A 485 -29.37 28.04 21.59
C ILE A 485 -30.84 28.28 21.85
N ASP A 486 -31.55 28.90 20.92
CA ASP A 486 -33.00 29.02 20.94
C ASP A 486 -33.64 28.21 19.78
N GLU A 487 -34.93 28.43 19.50
CA GLU A 487 -35.64 27.71 18.44
C GLU A 487 -35.20 28.09 17.02
N ARG A 488 -34.47 29.20 16.84
CA ARG A 488 -34.12 29.79 15.53
C ARG A 488 -32.63 30.06 15.38
N THR A 489 -31.92 30.35 16.47
CA THR A 489 -30.54 30.80 16.47
C THR A 489 -29.68 30.03 17.46
N ALA A 490 -28.40 29.94 17.16
CA ALA A 490 -27.38 29.40 18.05
C ALA A 490 -26.28 30.42 18.28
N LEU A 491 -25.93 30.66 19.54
CA LEU A 491 -24.77 31.44 19.93
C LEU A 491 -23.53 30.53 19.86
N LEU A 492 -22.79 30.66 18.77
CA LEU A 492 -21.56 29.92 18.54
C LEU A 492 -20.35 30.71 19.03
N GLN A 493 -19.35 30.00 19.52
CA GLN A 493 -18.11 30.57 20.01
C GLN A 493 -16.91 29.74 19.53
N LEU A 494 -15.88 30.43 19.04
CA LEU A 494 -14.57 29.87 18.73
C LEU A 494 -13.55 30.44 19.72
N LYS A 495 -12.75 29.56 20.34
CA LYS A 495 -11.63 29.92 21.22
C LYS A 495 -10.33 29.29 20.75
N LYS A 496 -9.20 29.87 21.13
CA LYS A 496 -7.89 29.22 21.14
C LYS A 496 -7.29 29.30 22.54
N GLY A 497 -7.09 28.14 23.17
CA GLY A 497 -6.88 28.09 24.62
C GLY A 497 -8.06 28.74 25.35
N ASN A 498 -7.76 29.75 26.18
CA ASN A 498 -8.78 30.50 26.91
C ASN A 498 -9.26 31.78 26.19
N THR A 499 -8.66 32.14 25.07
CA THR A 499 -8.96 33.39 24.35
C THR A 499 -10.11 33.16 23.37
N VAL A 500 -11.14 34.00 23.47
CA VAL A 500 -12.27 34.01 22.51
C VAL A 500 -11.82 34.71 21.24
N LEU A 501 -11.92 34.02 20.11
CA LEU A 501 -11.56 34.54 18.79
C LEU A 501 -12.79 35.09 18.07
N GLU A 502 -13.92 34.40 18.17
CA GLU A 502 -15.17 34.78 17.52
C GLU A 502 -16.36 34.31 18.37
N LYS A 503 -17.42 35.12 18.43
CA LYS A 503 -18.64 34.78 19.17
C LYS A 503 -19.83 35.52 18.56
N SER A 504 -20.74 34.77 17.94
CA SER A 504 -21.90 35.37 17.26
C SER A 504 -23.13 34.48 17.36
N SER A 505 -24.30 35.10 17.39
CA SER A 505 -25.56 34.38 17.18
C SER A 505 -25.76 34.16 15.68
N VAL A 506 -26.03 32.93 15.28
CA VAL A 506 -26.17 32.53 13.89
C VAL A 506 -27.48 31.77 13.72
N GLU A 507 -28.28 32.21 12.74
CA GLU A 507 -29.55 31.57 12.39
C GLU A 507 -29.37 30.48 11.32
N ASN A 508 -30.44 29.74 11.04
CA ASN A 508 -30.45 28.76 9.97
C ASN A 508 -30.11 29.39 8.60
N GLY A 509 -29.13 28.83 7.90
CA GLY A 509 -28.56 29.34 6.65
C GLY A 509 -27.42 30.33 6.84
N GLY A 510 -27.16 30.81 8.06
CA GLY A 510 -26.09 31.75 8.36
C GLY A 510 -24.70 31.08 8.40
N SER A 511 -23.65 31.88 8.23
CA SER A 511 -22.26 31.43 8.34
C SER A 511 -21.61 31.92 9.63
N PHE A 512 -20.88 31.03 10.31
CA PHE A 512 -20.01 31.35 11.43
C PHE A 512 -18.57 31.37 10.93
N VAL A 513 -17.98 32.56 10.84
CA VAL A 513 -16.69 32.78 10.17
C VAL A 513 -15.77 33.60 11.06
N TYR A 514 -14.53 33.14 11.22
CA TYR A 514 -13.45 33.90 11.83
C TYR A 514 -12.34 34.12 10.80
N LYS A 515 -11.98 35.38 10.58
CA LYS A 515 -10.94 35.80 9.64
C LYS A 515 -9.73 36.33 10.37
N LYS A 516 -8.54 36.11 9.80
CA LYS A 516 -7.29 36.69 10.28
C LYS A 516 -6.49 37.21 9.10
N SER A 517 -5.94 38.43 9.23
CA SER A 517 -5.07 38.99 8.21
C SER A 517 -3.67 38.37 8.31
N ILE A 518 -3.22 37.70 7.25
CA ILE A 518 -1.90 37.07 7.14
C ILE A 518 -1.26 37.52 5.82
N GLU A 519 -0.04 38.06 5.88
CA GLU A 519 0.63 38.68 4.72
C GLU A 519 -0.27 39.71 3.98
N GLY A 520 -1.11 40.44 4.73
CA GLY A 520 -2.03 41.45 4.18
C GLY A 520 -3.26 40.90 3.46
N LYS A 521 -3.54 39.59 3.57
CA LYS A 521 -4.76 38.96 3.05
C LYS A 521 -5.62 38.42 4.18
N ASP A 522 -6.93 38.61 4.08
CA ASP A 522 -7.88 38.05 5.03
C ASP A 522 -8.11 36.56 4.75
N ILE A 523 -7.68 35.71 5.67
CA ILE A 523 -7.82 34.26 5.61
C ILE A 523 -8.95 33.84 6.53
N GLU A 524 -9.91 33.07 6.02
CA GLU A 524 -10.95 32.40 6.81
C GLU A 524 -10.35 31.22 7.58
N ILE A 525 -9.84 31.51 8.78
CA ILE A 525 -9.26 30.52 9.69
C ILE A 525 -10.32 29.53 10.15
N PHE A 526 -11.53 30.00 10.40
CA PHE A 526 -12.68 29.14 10.64
C PHE A 526 -13.85 29.57 9.77
N ASN A 527 -14.55 28.61 9.19
CA ASN A 527 -15.80 28.82 8.48
C ASN A 527 -16.70 27.60 8.71
N ALA A 528 -17.98 27.81 8.99
CA ALA A 528 -19.01 26.80 8.93
C ALA A 528 -20.36 27.45 8.60
N THR A 529 -21.24 26.72 7.91
CA THR A 529 -22.63 27.14 7.67
C THR A 529 -23.55 26.42 8.63
N VAL A 530 -24.45 27.15 9.29
CA VAL A 530 -25.48 26.58 10.16
C VAL A 530 -26.62 26.06 9.27
N LYS A 531 -26.69 24.75 9.10
CA LYS A 531 -27.73 24.09 8.31
C LYS A 531 -29.05 23.98 9.05
N SER A 532 -29.01 23.81 10.36
CA SER A 532 -30.20 23.83 11.21
C SER A 532 -29.83 24.01 12.67
N VAL A 533 -30.77 24.59 13.40
CA VAL A 533 -30.76 24.70 14.85
C VAL A 533 -31.92 23.86 15.36
N PHE A 534 -31.64 22.98 16.32
CA PHE A 534 -32.65 22.10 16.89
C PHE A 534 -32.63 22.22 18.41
N ARG A 535 -33.78 22.54 18.99
CA ARG A 535 -34.01 22.54 20.43
C ARG A 535 -35.30 21.80 20.75
N SER A 536 -35.21 20.88 21.70
CA SER A 536 -36.33 20.20 22.34
C SER A 536 -36.05 20.01 23.82
N ASP A 537 -37.01 19.48 24.56
CA ASP A 537 -36.86 19.15 25.98
C ASP A 537 -35.73 18.14 26.25
N PHE A 538 -35.33 17.37 25.24
CA PHE A 538 -34.36 16.27 25.37
C PHE A 538 -33.03 16.53 24.67
N ALA A 539 -32.97 17.48 23.73
CA ALA A 539 -31.76 17.75 22.98
C ALA A 539 -31.72 19.17 22.46
N ALA A 540 -30.55 19.78 22.55
CA ALA A 540 -30.23 21.03 21.91
C ALA A 540 -28.93 20.87 21.10
N LEU A 541 -29.01 21.06 19.79
CA LEU A 541 -27.89 20.84 18.87
C LEU A 541 -27.95 21.76 17.66
N VAL A 542 -26.79 21.98 17.07
CA VAL A 542 -26.59 22.74 15.84
C VAL A 542 -26.00 21.82 14.81
N GLU A 543 -26.58 21.81 13.62
CA GLU A 543 -26.04 21.09 12.48
C GLU A 543 -25.24 22.08 11.63
N LEU A 544 -23.94 21.82 11.51
CA LEU A 544 -23.01 22.58 10.69
C LEU A 544 -22.73 21.84 9.39
N GLU A 545 -22.51 22.56 8.30
CA GLU A 545 -21.98 22.03 7.03
C GLU A 545 -20.90 22.95 6.48
N ASN A 546 -20.09 22.46 5.53
CA ASN A 546 -18.95 23.19 4.97
C ASN A 546 -17.99 23.72 6.05
N LEU A 547 -17.75 22.92 7.09
CA LEU A 547 -16.87 23.28 8.19
C LEU A 547 -15.42 23.19 7.74
N ARG A 548 -14.66 24.27 7.89
CA ARG A 548 -13.20 24.29 7.72
C ARG A 548 -12.55 25.00 8.89
N LEU A 549 -11.53 24.38 9.47
CA LEU A 549 -10.65 24.97 10.47
C LEU A 549 -9.21 24.87 9.98
N LEU A 550 -8.52 26.02 9.98
CA LEU A 550 -7.12 26.16 9.63
C LEU A 550 -6.29 26.51 10.87
N THR A 551 -4.99 26.26 10.77
CA THR A 551 -4.01 26.88 11.68
C THR A 551 -4.02 28.42 11.53
N ASP A 552 -3.81 29.14 12.63
CA ASP A 552 -3.80 30.61 12.68
C ASP A 552 -2.41 31.24 12.46
N ASN A 553 -1.40 30.40 12.29
CA ASN A 553 -0.09 30.69 11.74
C ASN A 553 -0.03 30.17 10.29
N ALA A 554 0.87 30.73 9.49
CA ALA A 554 1.09 30.27 8.13
C ALA A 554 2.58 29.98 7.89
N LEU A 555 2.84 28.95 7.10
CA LEU A 555 4.14 28.73 6.48
C LEU A 555 4.19 29.55 5.18
N VAL A 556 5.14 30.47 5.09
CA VAL A 556 5.32 31.30 3.89
C VAL A 556 6.56 30.85 3.14
N ILE A 557 6.36 30.31 1.95
CA ILE A 557 7.41 29.86 1.03
C ILE A 557 7.57 30.90 -0.07
N LYS A 558 8.80 31.34 -0.31
CA LYS A 558 9.15 32.24 -1.40
C LYS A 558 9.94 31.47 -2.47
N ASP A 559 9.85 31.94 -3.69
CA ASP A 559 10.72 31.50 -4.77
C ASP A 559 12.19 31.69 -4.38
N GLY A 560 12.98 30.62 -4.48
CA GLY A 560 14.39 30.57 -4.05
C GLY A 560 14.60 30.14 -2.60
N ASP A 561 13.56 29.90 -1.80
CA ASP A 561 13.72 29.44 -0.41
C ASP A 561 14.39 28.06 -0.36
N THR A 562 15.36 27.89 0.54
CA THR A 562 16.14 26.65 0.64
C THR A 562 15.49 25.62 1.57
N ILE A 563 15.61 24.33 1.23
CA ILE A 563 15.17 23.20 2.07
C ILE A 563 16.38 22.34 2.37
N GLY A 564 16.80 22.31 3.64
CA GLY A 564 18.14 21.84 3.98
C GLY A 564 19.22 22.63 3.23
N GLU A 565 20.36 22.00 2.95
CA GLU A 565 21.48 22.67 2.29
C GLU A 565 21.43 22.59 0.75
N ASP A 566 20.83 21.52 0.22
CA ASP A 566 20.97 21.14 -1.19
C ASP A 566 19.75 21.40 -2.07
N TYR A 567 18.61 21.78 -1.50
CA TYR A 567 17.36 21.98 -2.25
C TYR A 567 16.89 23.44 -2.24
N GLU A 568 16.16 23.80 -3.29
CA GLU A 568 15.56 25.11 -3.50
C GLU A 568 14.09 24.94 -3.92
N ALA A 569 13.22 25.79 -3.38
CA ALA A 569 11.81 25.85 -3.72
C ALA A 569 11.56 26.87 -4.82
N HIS A 570 10.74 26.50 -5.80
CA HIS A 570 10.31 27.35 -6.90
C HIS A 570 8.79 27.47 -6.91
N ILE A 571 8.29 28.70 -7.00
CA ILE A 571 6.85 28.98 -7.07
C ILE A 571 6.49 29.19 -8.53
N THR A 572 5.96 28.16 -9.17
CA THR A 572 5.68 28.12 -10.61
C THR A 572 4.43 27.30 -10.88
N ASP A 573 3.72 27.59 -11.96
CA ASP A 573 2.68 26.71 -12.48
C ASP A 573 3.36 25.47 -13.10
N ILE A 574 3.09 24.28 -12.55
CA ILE A 574 3.71 23.02 -12.97
C ILE A 574 2.84 22.28 -13.99
N ASN A 575 1.52 22.36 -13.85
CA ASN A 575 0.55 21.57 -14.62
C ASN A 575 -0.16 22.39 -15.71
N GLY A 576 0.07 23.70 -15.78
CA GLY A 576 -0.52 24.62 -16.76
C GLY A 576 -1.94 25.06 -16.43
N ASP A 577 -2.41 24.91 -15.19
CA ASP A 577 -3.77 25.28 -14.78
C ASP A 577 -3.91 26.76 -14.39
N GLY A 578 -2.82 27.53 -14.43
CA GLY A 578 -2.77 28.94 -14.08
C GLY A 578 -2.66 29.21 -12.58
N ALA A 579 -2.73 28.19 -11.73
CA ALA A 579 -2.43 28.29 -10.31
C ALA A 579 -0.91 28.17 -10.09
N ALA A 580 -0.41 28.85 -9.07
CA ALA A 580 0.97 28.65 -8.65
C ALA A 580 1.09 27.37 -7.82
N ASP A 581 2.10 26.57 -8.12
CA ASP A 581 2.47 25.34 -7.42
C ASP A 581 3.81 25.53 -6.69
N ILE A 582 4.26 24.49 -5.98
CA ILE A 582 5.59 24.46 -5.37
C ILE A 582 6.40 23.33 -6.00
N ARG A 583 7.56 23.65 -6.56
CA ARG A 583 8.58 22.67 -6.95
C ARG A 583 9.78 22.77 -6.03
N VAL A 584 10.13 21.70 -5.36
CA VAL A 584 11.40 21.57 -4.64
C VAL A 584 12.37 20.79 -5.52
N ALA A 585 13.45 21.43 -5.93
CA ALA A 585 14.46 20.86 -6.80
C ALA A 585 15.83 20.84 -6.13
N LEU A 586 16.67 19.89 -6.54
CA LEU A 586 18.08 19.91 -6.20
C LEU A 586 18.75 21.14 -6.82
N LYS A 587 19.57 21.86 -6.05
CA LYS A 587 20.29 23.05 -6.54
C LYS A 587 21.20 22.70 -7.71
N SER A 588 21.36 23.63 -8.64
CA SER A 588 22.16 23.43 -9.85
C SER A 588 23.59 22.96 -9.53
N GLY A 589 24.04 21.91 -10.22
CA GLY A 589 25.37 21.33 -10.06
C GLY A 589 25.56 20.42 -8.84
N LYS A 590 24.53 20.23 -8.01
CA LYS A 590 24.56 19.25 -6.92
C LYS A 590 24.21 17.86 -7.42
N SER A 591 24.82 16.86 -6.81
CA SER A 591 24.51 15.44 -6.98
C SER A 591 24.90 14.70 -5.70
N PHE A 592 24.41 13.48 -5.54
CA PHE A 592 24.73 12.66 -4.37
C PHE A 592 24.92 11.19 -4.76
N SER A 593 25.95 10.57 -4.15
CA SER A 593 26.22 9.14 -4.32
C SER A 593 25.42 8.35 -3.30
N VAL A 594 24.63 7.37 -3.76
CA VAL A 594 23.87 6.45 -2.91
C VAL A 594 24.56 5.09 -2.94
N ASN A 595 25.45 4.87 -1.98
CA ASN A 595 26.23 3.64 -1.91
C ASN A 595 25.33 2.47 -1.47
N LYS A 596 25.63 1.26 -1.95
CA LYS A 596 24.93 0.05 -1.52
C LYS A 596 24.86 -0.04 0.01
N ASP A 597 23.69 -0.43 0.53
CA ASP A 597 23.38 -0.60 1.95
C ASP A 597 23.43 0.71 2.76
N SER A 598 23.53 1.86 2.10
CA SER A 598 23.40 3.19 2.73
C SER A 598 21.96 3.70 2.74
N THR A 599 21.70 4.66 3.63
CA THR A 599 20.46 5.44 3.65
C THR A 599 20.82 6.92 3.51
N THR A 600 20.34 7.56 2.46
CA THR A 600 20.62 8.97 2.15
C THR A 600 19.37 9.80 2.35
N LYS A 601 19.42 10.81 3.22
CA LYS A 601 18.32 11.76 3.43
C LYS A 601 18.16 12.68 2.23
N ILE A 602 16.92 12.93 1.84
CA ILE A 602 16.56 13.82 0.74
C ILE A 602 15.48 14.80 1.21
N LEU A 603 15.26 15.89 0.45
CA LEU A 603 14.23 16.90 0.71
C LEU A 603 14.29 17.45 2.15
N GLY A 604 15.49 17.87 2.58
CA GLY A 604 15.69 18.39 3.95
C GLY A 604 15.48 17.36 5.06
N GLY A 605 15.49 16.07 4.73
CA GLY A 605 15.26 14.97 5.67
C GLY A 605 13.83 14.46 5.71
N TYR A 606 12.93 14.94 4.86
CA TYR A 606 11.53 14.49 4.82
C TYR A 606 11.40 13.02 4.46
N MET A 607 12.30 12.55 3.61
CA MET A 607 12.37 11.19 3.10
C MET A 607 13.83 10.76 3.03
N SER A 608 14.07 9.47 2.94
CA SER A 608 15.38 8.90 2.65
C SER A 608 15.32 7.91 1.50
N LEU A 609 16.42 7.76 0.77
CA LEU A 609 16.63 6.69 -0.19
C LEU A 609 17.47 5.62 0.48
N LYS A 610 16.91 4.42 0.64
CA LYS A 610 17.65 3.23 1.03
C LYS A 610 18.20 2.56 -0.22
N ALA A 611 19.51 2.51 -0.35
CA ALA A 611 20.19 2.01 -1.54
C ALA A 611 20.45 0.51 -1.46
N TYR A 612 20.22 -0.15 -2.60
CA TYR A 612 20.62 -1.53 -2.89
C TYR A 612 21.56 -1.52 -4.10
N ASP A 613 21.92 -2.70 -4.60
CA ASP A 613 22.88 -2.84 -5.69
C ASP A 613 22.42 -2.10 -6.98
N LYS A 614 21.22 -2.44 -7.46
CA LYS A 614 20.65 -1.90 -8.72
C LYS A 614 19.42 -1.02 -8.51
N THR A 615 18.92 -0.98 -7.30
CA THR A 615 17.67 -0.30 -6.95
C THR A 615 17.84 0.56 -5.71
N PHE A 616 16.88 1.44 -5.49
CA PHE A 616 16.70 2.16 -4.24
C PHE A 616 15.24 2.09 -3.81
N LEU A 617 14.99 2.32 -2.53
CA LEU A 617 13.66 2.37 -1.95
C LEU A 617 13.49 3.71 -1.24
N PRO A 618 12.52 4.54 -1.64
CA PRO A 618 12.18 5.73 -0.88
C PRO A 618 11.42 5.35 0.40
N VAL A 619 11.86 5.89 1.52
CA VAL A 619 11.36 5.57 2.86
C VAL A 619 11.14 6.84 3.66
N ARG A 620 10.04 6.90 4.40
CA ARG A 620 9.74 7.93 5.39
C ARG A 620 9.57 7.29 6.76
N SER A 621 10.14 7.87 7.80
CA SER A 621 9.98 7.41 9.17
C SER A 621 8.98 8.29 9.93
N ILE A 622 8.08 7.65 10.66
CA ILE A 622 7.07 8.29 11.49
C ILE A 622 7.09 7.69 12.89
N THR A 623 6.84 8.50 13.90
CA THR A 623 6.58 8.04 15.26
C THR A 623 5.09 8.11 15.53
N VAL A 624 4.53 7.01 16.00
CA VAL A 624 3.15 6.92 16.45
C VAL A 624 3.17 6.81 17.96
N ASN A 625 2.41 7.65 18.64
CA ASN A 625 2.21 7.65 20.08
C ASN A 625 0.72 7.43 20.36
N ILE A 626 0.39 6.26 20.91
CA ILE A 626 -0.96 5.91 21.34
C ILE A 626 -1.03 6.10 22.84
N THR A 627 -1.89 7.03 23.28
CA THR A 627 -2.17 7.24 24.70
C THR A 627 -3.39 6.38 25.06
N PRO A 628 -3.24 5.38 25.96
CA PRO A 628 -4.38 4.58 26.41
C PRO A 628 -5.42 5.51 27.04
N ALA A 629 -6.70 5.20 26.81
CA ALA A 629 -7.77 5.88 27.55
C ALA A 629 -7.51 5.74 29.07
N PRO A 630 -7.79 6.78 29.88
CA PRO A 630 -7.62 6.70 31.33
C PRO A 630 -8.37 5.47 31.87
N ALA A 631 -7.71 4.67 32.72
CA ALA A 631 -8.37 3.56 33.39
C ALA A 631 -9.51 4.11 34.26
N ILE A 632 -10.76 3.88 33.85
CA ILE A 632 -11.93 4.29 34.62
C ILE A 632 -11.99 3.38 35.86
N ILE A 633 -11.71 3.94 37.03
CA ILE A 633 -12.11 3.34 38.30
C ILE A 633 -13.64 3.32 38.28
N ALA A 634 -14.25 2.14 38.28
CA ALA A 634 -15.68 1.95 38.08
C ALA A 634 -16.51 2.73 39.13
N SER A 635 -17.08 3.86 38.72
CA SER A 635 -18.30 4.41 39.33
C SER A 635 -19.50 3.96 38.49
N PRO A 636 -20.60 3.48 39.10
CA PRO A 636 -21.72 2.82 38.40
C PRO A 636 -22.61 3.76 37.57
N THR A 637 -22.13 4.93 37.17
CA THR A 637 -22.95 5.95 36.48
C THR A 637 -22.24 6.66 35.31
N ALA A 638 -20.99 6.33 34.99
CA ALA A 638 -20.31 6.93 33.83
C ALA A 638 -20.53 6.11 32.56
N THR A 639 -21.10 6.73 31.52
CA THR A 639 -21.09 6.19 30.16
C THR A 639 -19.66 6.26 29.59
N PRO A 640 -19.14 5.20 28.97
CA PRO A 640 -17.76 5.16 28.50
C PRO A 640 -17.64 5.83 27.13
N ASP A 641 -16.92 6.95 27.03
CA ASP A 641 -16.64 7.57 25.72
C ASP A 641 -15.24 8.22 25.64
N ALA A 642 -14.24 7.60 26.27
CA ALA A 642 -12.84 7.97 26.06
C ALA A 642 -12.21 6.98 25.07
N THR A 643 -12.14 7.35 23.80
CA THR A 643 -11.36 6.62 22.79
C THR A 643 -9.86 6.91 23.00
N PRO A 644 -8.98 5.92 22.77
CA PRO A 644 -7.53 6.15 22.83
C PRO A 644 -7.12 7.19 21.78
N VAL A 645 -6.26 8.14 22.18
CA VAL A 645 -5.77 9.21 21.30
C VAL A 645 -4.49 8.73 20.62
N MET A 646 -4.49 8.70 19.28
CA MET A 646 -3.31 8.40 18.47
C MET A 646 -2.73 9.69 17.90
N ASN A 647 -1.48 9.97 18.24
CA ASN A 647 -0.70 11.08 17.70
C ASN A 647 0.39 10.54 16.79
N ILE A 648 0.47 11.01 15.55
CA ILE A 648 1.51 10.63 14.59
C ILE A 648 2.38 11.86 14.33
N THR A 649 3.68 11.71 14.50
CA THR A 649 4.66 12.79 14.29
C THR A 649 5.78 12.26 13.40
N PRO A 650 6.20 12.98 12.34
CA PRO A 650 7.42 12.62 11.62
C PRO A 650 8.61 12.50 12.59
N THR A 651 9.49 11.53 12.39
CA THR A 651 10.71 11.41 13.23
C THR A 651 11.75 12.48 12.93
N ASP A 652 11.61 13.18 11.81
CA ASP A 652 12.62 14.07 11.30
C ASP A 652 12.43 15.49 11.83
N ASN A 653 13.51 16.11 12.33
CA ASN A 653 13.58 17.53 12.66
C ASN A 653 13.58 18.36 11.37
N LEU A 654 12.42 18.38 10.71
CA LEU A 654 12.20 19.04 9.43
C LEU A 654 12.21 20.55 9.61
N LYS A 655 13.08 21.24 8.85
CA LYS A 655 12.92 22.66 8.56
C LYS A 655 12.35 22.77 7.14
N PRO A 656 11.04 23.00 6.97
CA PRO A 656 10.45 23.20 5.64
C PRO A 656 11.04 24.43 4.95
N ALA A 657 10.80 24.60 3.65
CA ALA A 657 11.11 25.87 2.99
C ALA A 657 10.33 26.98 3.69
N GLY A 658 10.95 28.16 3.79
CA GLY A 658 10.27 29.34 4.29
C GLY A 658 10.23 29.43 5.82
N ASN A 659 9.44 30.41 6.29
CA ASN A 659 9.34 30.75 7.70
C ASN A 659 7.90 30.61 8.17
N ILE A 660 7.74 30.13 9.40
CA ILE A 660 6.45 30.17 10.10
C ILE A 660 6.26 31.60 10.59
N ILE A 661 5.21 32.26 10.10
CA ILE A 661 4.83 33.58 10.58
C ILE A 661 3.67 33.42 11.56
N GLN A 662 3.89 33.88 12.79
CA GLN A 662 2.83 34.14 13.74
C GLN A 662 2.41 35.61 13.60
N PRO A 663 1.11 35.91 13.60
CA PRO A 663 0.64 37.29 13.61
C PRO A 663 1.11 38.01 14.88
N PRO A 664 1.30 39.34 14.85
CA PRO A 664 1.64 40.09 16.06
C PRO A 664 0.60 39.83 17.16
N HIS A 665 1.07 39.45 18.35
CA HIS A 665 0.23 39.31 19.54
C HIS A 665 -0.36 40.69 19.88
N VAL A 666 -1.69 40.83 19.81
CA VAL A 666 -2.38 41.95 20.44
C VAL A 666 -2.68 41.49 21.87
N ASP A 667 -1.89 41.97 22.83
CA ASP A 667 -2.15 41.79 24.25
C ASP A 667 -3.42 42.58 24.62
N GLU A 668 -4.57 41.90 24.67
CA GLU A 668 -5.73 42.43 25.39
C GLU A 668 -5.83 41.71 26.76
N THR A 669 -5.41 42.43 27.79
CA THR A 669 -5.59 42.06 29.21
C THR A 669 -7.07 41.81 29.53
N PRO A 670 -7.45 40.62 30.07
CA PRO A 670 -8.83 40.39 30.50
C PRO A 670 -9.11 41.07 31.84
N GLY A 671 -10.08 41.98 31.86
CA GLY A 671 -10.68 42.49 33.08
C GLY A 671 -11.38 41.36 33.84
N THR A 672 -10.96 41.14 35.09
CA THR A 672 -11.57 40.20 36.03
C THR A 672 -13.00 40.62 36.38
N VAL A 673 -13.98 39.75 36.12
CA VAL A 673 -15.28 39.77 36.81
C VAL A 673 -15.52 38.38 37.41
N SER A 674 -15.55 38.35 38.73
CA SER A 674 -15.81 37.21 39.60
C SER A 674 -17.29 36.85 39.65
N LEU A 675 -17.62 35.55 39.53
CA LEU A 675 -18.95 35.01 39.84
C LEU A 675 -18.83 33.85 40.84
N THR A 676 -19.55 33.98 41.95
CA THR A 676 -19.79 32.94 42.97
C THR A 676 -20.86 31.94 42.50
N PRO A 677 -20.78 30.65 42.90
CA PRO A 677 -21.71 29.62 42.47
C PRO A 677 -22.91 29.50 43.42
N ASP A 678 -24.10 29.24 42.87
CA ASP A 678 -25.24 28.77 43.66
C ASP A 678 -25.80 27.46 43.12
N LYS A 679 -26.24 26.63 44.06
CA LYS A 679 -26.67 25.23 43.93
C LYS A 679 -28.18 25.14 43.75
N SER A 680 -28.66 24.20 42.94
CA SER A 680 -29.82 23.35 43.27
C SER A 680 -30.03 22.26 42.21
N GLY A 681 -30.24 21.02 42.65
CA GLY A 681 -30.59 19.89 41.79
C GLY A 681 -32.08 19.52 41.83
N SER A 682 -32.47 18.57 40.98
CA SER A 682 -33.54 17.61 41.26
C SER A 682 -33.54 16.45 40.26
N GLU A 683 -33.81 15.25 40.77
CA GLU A 683 -33.92 13.97 40.08
C GLU A 683 -35.14 13.86 39.16
N GLY A 684 -35.05 12.98 38.14
CA GLY A 684 -36.17 12.55 37.32
C GLY A 684 -35.83 11.30 36.50
N THR A 685 -36.35 10.15 36.93
CA THR A 685 -36.18 8.82 36.31
C THR A 685 -37.05 8.63 35.07
N GLY A 686 -36.51 8.01 34.00
CA GLY A 686 -37.30 7.52 32.86
C GLY A 686 -36.52 6.58 31.93
N LYS A 687 -37.00 5.34 31.76
CA LYS A 687 -36.36 4.26 30.99
C LYS A 687 -36.58 4.37 29.47
N ALA A 688 -35.46 4.22 28.75
CA ALA A 688 -35.21 3.50 27.49
C ALA A 688 -36.11 3.70 26.24
N THR A 689 -35.48 4.10 25.13
CA THR A 689 -35.70 3.49 23.81
C THR A 689 -34.44 3.62 22.93
N GLN A 690 -33.97 2.50 22.36
CA GLN A 690 -32.83 2.40 21.45
C GLN A 690 -32.97 3.32 20.23
N ARG A 691 -31.93 4.09 19.89
CA ARG A 691 -31.65 4.54 18.51
C ARG A 691 -30.14 4.60 18.23
N ARG A 692 -29.79 4.09 17.05
CA ARG A 692 -28.44 3.93 16.48
C ARG A 692 -27.62 5.22 16.58
N HIS A 693 -26.42 5.14 17.17
CA HIS A 693 -25.44 6.21 17.13
C HIS A 693 -24.44 5.95 15.99
N ILE A 694 -24.39 6.91 15.06
CA ILE A 694 -23.35 7.04 14.03
C ILE A 694 -22.17 7.70 14.72
N LEU A 695 -21.08 6.95 14.91
CA LEU A 695 -19.78 7.47 15.34
C LEU A 695 -19.11 8.16 14.16
N SER A 696 -18.92 9.47 14.24
CA SER A 696 -17.99 10.18 13.36
C SER A 696 -16.57 9.89 13.84
N LEU A 697 -15.92 8.89 13.24
CA LEU A 697 -14.49 8.69 13.43
C LEU A 697 -13.74 9.91 12.87
N ILE A 698 -12.91 10.52 13.70
CA ILE A 698 -11.80 11.37 13.26
C ILE A 698 -10.82 10.44 12.55
N SER A 699 -10.98 10.26 11.24
CA SER A 699 -10.06 9.48 10.44
C SER A 699 -9.01 10.42 9.84
N ILE A 700 -7.91 10.64 10.54
CA ILE A 700 -6.66 10.98 9.85
C ILE A 700 -6.17 9.66 9.24
N SER A 701 -6.68 9.33 8.06
CA SER A 701 -6.33 8.09 7.36
C SER A 701 -4.95 8.22 6.74
N PHE A 702 -3.92 7.83 7.48
CA PHE A 702 -2.65 7.48 6.86
C PHE A 702 -2.76 6.09 6.26
N VAL A 703 -2.81 6.02 4.94
CA VAL A 703 -2.66 4.78 4.19
C VAL A 703 -1.19 4.37 4.29
N SER A 704 -0.90 3.32 5.07
CA SER A 704 0.44 2.71 5.06
C SER A 704 0.43 1.55 4.07
N ILE A 705 1.15 1.70 2.95
CA ILE A 705 1.54 0.53 2.15
C ILE A 705 2.62 -0.20 2.92
N LEU A 706 2.33 -1.45 3.22
CA LEU A 706 3.22 -2.37 3.88
C LEU A 706 4.40 -2.72 2.98
N SER A 707 5.61 -2.65 3.53
CA SER A 707 6.85 -2.90 2.82
C SER A 707 7.01 -4.36 2.36
N TYR A 708 6.22 -5.31 2.90
CA TYR A 708 6.36 -6.76 2.66
C TYR A 708 5.01 -7.52 2.77
N GLY A 709 4.01 -7.17 1.98
CA GLY A 709 2.77 -7.97 1.87
C GLY A 709 1.87 -7.43 0.76
N TRP A 710 1.36 -8.31 -0.10
CA TRP A 710 0.55 -7.92 -1.26
C TRP A 710 -0.93 -8.18 -1.00
N PHE A 711 -1.77 -7.16 -1.24
CA PHE A 711 -3.22 -7.33 -1.36
C PHE A 711 -3.56 -7.39 -2.84
N ARG A 712 -4.29 -8.42 -3.27
CA ARG A 712 -4.72 -8.56 -4.67
C ARG A 712 -6.24 -8.59 -4.73
N PHE A 713 -6.79 -7.73 -5.59
CA PHE A 713 -8.20 -7.73 -5.99
C PHE A 713 -8.25 -8.29 -7.41
N ARG A 714 -8.92 -9.42 -7.61
CA ARG A 714 -9.18 -9.96 -8.96
C ARG A 714 -10.35 -9.18 -9.55
N LYS A 715 -10.27 -8.82 -10.83
CA LYS A 715 -11.37 -8.17 -11.56
C LYS A 715 -12.38 -9.20 -12.03
#